data_AF-L9KMP8-F1
#
_entry.id   AF-L9KMP8-F1
#
_cell.length_a   1.000
_cell.length_b   1.000
_cell.length_c   1.000
_cell.angle_alpha   90.00
_cell.angle_beta   90.00
_cell.angle_gamma   90.00
#
_symmetry.space_group_name_H-M   'P 1'
#
loop_
_entity.id
_entity.type
_entity.pdbx_description
1 polymer ?
#
loop_
_entity_poly.entity_id
_entity_poly.type
_entity_poly.pdbx_seq_one_letter_code
_entity_poly.pdbx_strand_id
1 'polypeptide(L)'
;MTSQPPGLAEESGPSLGESELALNPFDGLPYSSRYYKLLEQRRALPIWAARFIFLEQLESSPSGVVLVCGEPGSGKSTQIPQWCAEFALARGFQKGQVTVTQPSPQAALSLALRVADEMDLTLGHEVGYSIPQEDCTGPDTLLRFCWDRLLLQEVASTRGTGSWGVLVLDEVQERSVASDSLQGLLRDTSLGDLPGDPKVVVVTDQAFEPKLRAFWDNPPVVHVPREPGESPIPVYRDTVPTNRAEAACQAVLELCQKEDPGDVLVYLPSEEEISLCCESLSREAGLLALQGPPPRVLPLHPGCGQAIQAVYEDTDTGARKVVVTHWLADFSFSLPSIRHVIDSGMELRSSFLELEAPLLPPPRVWEENLSPLVLLLKRKQIAEPGECHFLDLPAPEALMQALEDLDYLAALDDDGDLSDLGIILSEFPLAPELAKALLASCEFNCVDEMLTLAAMLTAAPGFTRPPLCAKEAALRRALEHADGDHSSLIQVYEAFIQNGADETWCQARGLNWAALCQARKLREELLELMQRIELPLSQPAFGSEQNRRDLQKALVSGYFLKCPRRPNLVVASGLRKKRLGNGAGEPEARKRTEFRFYEIGVKETRGSIRACSAGVEWVGKTTTKSLGIPLSPPHSPARTLSETPQNPEETPAAELGEGPAIWVKLRIADPSADPGGLTRAGPRRGFFSGVLVIGDRRP
;
A
#
# COMPACT_ATOMS: atom_id res chain seq x y z
N MET A 1 54.00 -6.54 -0.66
CA MET A 1 54.21 -5.18 -0.14
C MET A 1 52.84 -4.59 0.10
N THR A 2 52.43 -4.61 1.36
CA THR A 2 51.10 -4.31 1.89
C THR A 2 50.88 -2.80 1.93
N SER A 3 49.93 -2.30 1.13
CA SER A 3 49.41 -0.93 1.23
C SER A 3 48.19 -0.93 2.16
N GLN A 4 48.30 -0.23 3.29
CA GLN A 4 47.18 0.06 4.20
C GLN A 4 46.08 0.86 3.49
N PRO A 5 44.80 0.71 3.87
CA PRO A 5 43.73 1.60 3.43
C PRO A 5 43.89 2.99 4.11
N PRO A 6 43.31 4.06 3.54
CA PRO A 6 43.42 5.41 4.09
C PRO A 6 42.73 5.46 5.47
N GLY A 7 43.39 6.12 6.43
CA GLY A 7 43.00 6.10 7.84
C GLY A 7 41.58 6.60 8.11
N LEU A 8 40.77 5.72 8.69
CA LEU A 8 39.66 6.09 9.55
C LEU A 8 40.27 6.63 10.85
N ALA A 9 40.09 7.92 11.13
CA ALA A 9 40.54 8.50 12.39
C ALA A 9 39.74 7.86 13.55
N GLU A 10 40.43 7.10 14.41
CA GLU A 10 39.94 6.85 15.76
C GLU A 10 39.91 8.20 16.49
N GLU A 11 38.72 8.77 16.68
CA GLU A 11 38.54 10.00 17.47
C GLU A 11 38.77 9.69 18.97
N SER A 12 40.04 9.71 19.38
CA SER A 12 40.43 9.88 20.77
C SER A 12 40.20 11.35 21.17
N GLY A 13 39.45 11.57 22.26
CA GLY A 13 38.97 12.89 22.70
C GLY A 13 40.04 13.98 22.89
N PRO A 14 39.66 15.28 22.87
CA PRO A 14 40.61 16.35 22.61
C PRO A 14 41.44 16.73 23.85
N SER A 15 42.74 16.89 23.65
CA SER A 15 43.61 17.69 24.52
C SER A 15 43.31 19.18 24.31
N LEU A 16 43.13 19.91 25.41
CA LEU A 16 42.81 21.34 25.46
C LEU A 16 43.88 22.22 24.76
N GLY A 17 43.57 22.69 23.56
CA GLY A 17 44.30 23.74 22.85
C GLY A 17 43.91 23.78 21.37
N GLU A 18 43.01 24.70 21.00
CA GLU A 18 42.45 24.90 19.65
C GLU A 18 41.74 23.66 19.07
N SER A 19 40.53 23.39 19.57
CA SER A 19 39.69 22.31 19.03
C SER A 19 39.12 22.74 17.68
N GLU A 20 39.81 22.42 16.58
CA GLU A 20 39.16 22.34 15.27
C GLU A 20 37.98 21.36 15.41
N LEU A 21 36.76 21.84 15.19
CA LEU A 21 35.57 20.98 15.19
C LEU A 21 35.69 20.01 14.02
N ALA A 22 35.44 18.72 14.27
CA ALA A 22 35.39 17.72 13.21
C ALA A 22 34.36 18.13 12.15
N LEU A 23 34.75 18.00 10.88
CA LEU A 23 33.91 18.29 9.73
C LEU A 23 33.13 17.04 9.32
N ASN A 24 31.87 17.23 8.98
CA ASN A 24 31.01 16.23 8.42
C ASN A 24 31.48 15.90 6.99
N PRO A 25 31.83 14.63 6.67
CA PRO A 25 32.43 14.29 5.39
C PRO A 25 31.45 14.35 4.21
N PHE A 26 30.14 14.44 4.48
CA PHE A 26 29.11 14.49 3.44
C PHE A 26 28.90 15.91 2.89
N ASP A 27 28.89 16.94 3.75
CA ASP A 27 28.65 18.34 3.35
C ASP A 27 29.85 19.29 3.61
N GLY A 28 30.87 18.83 4.34
CA GLY A 28 32.05 19.61 4.71
C GLY A 28 31.84 20.63 5.83
N LEU A 29 30.69 20.62 6.51
CA LEU A 29 30.36 21.55 7.60
C LEU A 29 30.78 21.00 8.98
N PRO A 30 31.09 21.85 9.97
CA PRO A 30 31.37 21.38 11.33
C PRO A 30 30.14 20.73 11.98
N TYR A 31 30.33 19.60 12.65
CA TYR A 31 29.26 18.94 13.39
C TYR A 31 28.67 19.83 14.49
N SER A 32 27.34 19.83 14.59
CA SER A 32 26.57 20.53 15.62
C SER A 32 26.68 19.87 16.99
N SER A 33 26.34 20.59 18.06
CA SER A 33 26.24 19.99 19.40
C SER A 33 25.13 18.92 19.49
N ARG A 34 24.09 19.04 18.66
CA ARG A 34 23.00 18.07 18.56
C ARG A 34 23.50 16.75 17.99
N TYR A 35 24.35 16.79 16.97
CA TYR A 35 25.00 15.60 16.41
C TYR A 35 25.68 14.76 17.49
N TYR A 36 26.56 15.36 18.30
CA TYR A 36 27.29 14.62 19.33
C TYR A 36 26.37 13.99 20.38
N LYS A 37 25.30 14.68 20.78
CA LYS A 37 24.28 14.14 21.68
C LYS A 37 23.57 12.93 21.08
N LEU A 38 23.19 12.99 19.80
CA LEU A 38 22.58 11.86 19.09
C LEU A 38 23.58 10.72 18.86
N LEU A 39 24.84 11.03 18.59
CA LEU A 39 25.91 10.05 18.42
C LEU A 39 26.14 9.21 19.69
N GLU A 40 26.09 9.83 20.88
CA GLU A 40 26.13 9.09 22.15
C GLU A 40 24.96 8.11 22.29
N GLN A 41 23.74 8.53 21.93
CA GLN A 41 22.56 7.67 21.94
C GLN A 41 22.70 6.51 20.95
N ARG A 42 23.20 6.78 19.74
CA ARG A 42 23.43 5.79 18.70
C ARG A 42 24.45 4.73 19.11
N ARG A 43 25.53 5.14 19.79
CA ARG A 43 26.56 4.25 20.35
C ARG A 43 26.02 3.31 21.42
N ALA A 44 24.94 3.69 22.10
CA ALA A 44 24.29 2.85 23.10
C ALA A 44 23.35 1.79 22.49
N LEU A 45 23.00 1.89 21.20
CA LEU A 45 22.10 0.92 20.56
C LEU A 45 22.77 -0.45 20.38
N PRO A 46 22.01 -1.57 20.52
CA PRO A 46 22.56 -2.91 20.39
C PRO A 46 23.27 -3.18 19.05
N ILE A 47 22.73 -2.64 17.95
CA ILE A 47 23.30 -2.76 16.60
C ILE A 47 24.74 -2.26 16.52
N TRP A 48 25.13 -1.28 17.34
CA TRP A 48 26.43 -0.62 17.25
C TRP A 48 27.60 -1.60 17.41
N ALA A 49 27.45 -2.60 18.27
CA ALA A 49 28.44 -3.65 18.48
C ALA A 49 28.72 -4.50 17.22
N ALA A 50 27.76 -4.55 16.27
CA ALA A 50 27.88 -5.32 15.04
C ALA A 50 28.49 -4.52 13.88
N ARG A 51 28.76 -3.21 14.03
CA ARG A 51 29.21 -2.32 12.94
C ARG A 51 30.43 -2.84 12.19
N PHE A 52 31.47 -3.27 12.91
CA PHE A 52 32.72 -3.74 12.30
C PHE A 52 32.48 -4.99 11.44
N ILE A 53 31.81 -5.99 12.01
CA ILE A 53 31.50 -7.25 11.31
C ILE A 53 30.60 -6.96 10.11
N PHE A 54 29.62 -6.07 10.25
CA PHE A 54 28.75 -5.68 9.14
C PHE A 54 29.52 -5.11 7.95
N LEU A 55 30.39 -4.12 8.18
CA LEU A 55 31.18 -3.50 7.10
C LEU A 55 32.14 -4.50 6.45
N GLU A 56 32.76 -5.37 7.24
CA GLU A 56 33.63 -6.45 6.72
C GLU A 56 32.83 -7.40 5.81
N GLN A 57 31.64 -7.82 6.22
CA GLN A 57 30.79 -8.70 5.40
C GLN A 57 30.25 -8.00 4.15
N LEU A 58 29.89 -6.71 4.25
CA LEU A 58 29.44 -5.92 3.11
C LEU A 58 30.53 -5.80 2.03
N GLU A 59 31.79 -5.62 2.45
CA GLU A 59 32.93 -5.54 1.55
C GLU A 59 33.30 -6.90 0.94
N SER A 60 33.29 -7.96 1.76
CA SER A 60 33.85 -9.27 1.38
C SER A 60 32.82 -10.26 0.83
N SER A 61 31.53 -9.94 0.87
CA SER A 61 30.47 -10.87 0.46
C SER A 61 30.61 -11.28 -1.01
N PRO A 62 30.79 -12.59 -1.30
CA PRO A 62 30.99 -13.09 -2.66
C PRO A 62 29.71 -13.07 -3.49
N SER A 63 28.54 -13.17 -2.86
CA SER A 63 27.23 -13.08 -3.53
C SER A 63 26.76 -11.64 -3.69
N GLY A 64 27.45 -10.67 -3.07
CA GLY A 64 26.98 -9.29 -2.96
C GLY A 64 25.82 -9.11 -1.98
N VAL A 65 25.38 -10.16 -1.27
CA VAL A 65 24.25 -10.12 -0.33
C VAL A 65 24.73 -10.26 1.11
N VAL A 66 24.16 -9.50 2.04
CA VAL A 66 24.38 -9.63 3.49
C VAL A 66 23.03 -9.60 4.21
N LEU A 67 22.77 -10.56 5.10
CA LEU A 67 21.60 -10.53 5.98
C LEU A 67 21.98 -9.88 7.32
N VAL A 68 21.13 -9.01 7.83
CA VAL A 68 21.26 -8.44 9.17
C VAL A 68 20.02 -8.78 9.99
N CYS A 69 20.22 -9.50 11.09
CA CYS A 69 19.14 -10.05 11.91
C CYS A 69 19.23 -9.54 13.35
N GLY A 70 18.16 -8.93 13.84
CA GLY A 70 18.09 -8.44 15.23
C GLY A 70 16.65 -8.15 15.64
N GLU A 71 16.42 -7.87 16.92
CA GLU A 71 15.08 -7.56 17.43
C GLU A 71 14.63 -6.14 16.99
N PRO A 72 13.32 -5.86 16.91
CA PRO A 72 12.82 -4.50 16.75
C PRO A 72 13.37 -3.56 17.82
N GLY A 73 13.59 -2.29 17.48
CA GLY A 73 14.16 -1.29 18.39
C GLY A 73 15.68 -1.40 18.62
N SER A 74 16.36 -2.41 18.08
CA SER A 74 17.82 -2.55 18.20
C SER A 74 18.65 -1.52 17.39
N GLY A 75 17.99 -0.69 16.57
CA GLY A 75 18.62 0.38 15.78
C GLY A 75 18.96 0.01 14.33
N LYS A 76 18.50 -1.14 13.82
CA LYS A 76 18.83 -1.63 12.46
C LYS A 76 18.49 -0.61 11.38
N SER A 77 17.24 -0.17 11.33
CA SER A 77 16.67 0.73 10.31
C SER A 77 17.23 2.14 10.31
N THR A 78 17.85 2.59 11.41
CA THR A 78 18.51 3.90 11.47
C THR A 78 20.02 3.80 11.22
N GLN A 79 20.70 2.79 11.77
CA GLN A 79 22.17 2.74 11.73
C GLN A 79 22.73 2.07 10.47
N ILE A 80 22.10 1.00 9.97
CA ILE A 80 22.59 0.27 8.78
C ILE A 80 22.64 1.19 7.55
N PRO A 81 21.60 1.99 7.23
CA PRO A 81 21.66 2.93 6.11
C PRO A 81 22.81 3.93 6.19
N GLN A 82 23.12 4.43 7.39
CA GLN A 82 24.21 5.39 7.60
C GLN A 82 25.56 4.74 7.33
N TRP A 83 25.78 3.50 7.78
CA TRP A 83 27.01 2.77 7.51
C TRP A 83 27.15 2.39 6.04
N CYS A 84 26.04 2.09 5.36
CA CYS A 84 26.03 1.93 3.91
C CYS A 84 26.43 3.23 3.20
N ALA A 85 25.95 4.39 3.67
CA ALA A 85 26.30 5.69 3.09
C ALA A 85 27.78 6.04 3.30
N GLU A 86 28.32 5.79 4.50
CA GLU A 86 29.75 5.91 4.80
C GLU A 86 30.60 4.99 3.91
N PHE A 87 30.19 3.73 3.75
CA PHE A 87 30.85 2.76 2.89
C PHE A 87 30.87 3.24 1.43
N ALA A 88 29.73 3.72 0.93
CA ALA A 88 29.61 4.16 -0.45
C ALA A 88 30.43 5.43 -0.72
N LEU A 89 30.44 6.38 0.23
CA LEU A 89 31.29 7.57 0.20
C LEU A 89 32.78 7.18 0.14
N ALA A 90 33.23 6.25 1.00
CA ALA A 90 34.61 5.80 1.05
C ALA A 90 35.07 5.09 -0.25
N ARG A 91 34.14 4.51 -1.01
CA ARG A 91 34.41 3.87 -2.31
C ARG A 91 34.35 4.82 -3.50
N GLY A 92 33.98 6.08 -3.28
CA GLY A 92 33.90 7.08 -4.35
C GLY A 92 32.91 6.71 -5.44
N PHE A 93 31.81 6.03 -5.08
CA PHE A 93 30.70 5.83 -6.00
C PHE A 93 30.21 7.22 -6.47
N GLN A 94 29.62 7.34 -7.66
CA GLN A 94 29.38 8.65 -8.26
C GLN A 94 27.92 9.13 -8.25
N LYS A 95 26.89 8.26 -8.35
CA LYS A 95 25.45 8.63 -8.19
C LYS A 95 24.57 7.43 -7.78
N GLY A 96 23.50 7.67 -7.02
CA GLY A 96 22.43 6.70 -6.68
C GLY A 96 22.75 5.69 -5.57
N GLN A 97 23.63 6.04 -4.63
CA GLN A 97 24.46 5.01 -3.99
C GLN A 97 23.76 4.13 -2.97
N VAL A 98 22.93 4.67 -2.10
CA VAL A 98 22.24 3.87 -1.08
C VAL A 98 20.74 4.10 -1.18
N THR A 99 20.01 3.08 -1.60
CA THR A 99 18.55 3.08 -1.58
C THR A 99 18.08 2.15 -0.48
N VAL A 100 17.20 2.64 0.39
CA VAL A 100 16.57 1.86 1.47
C VAL A 100 15.10 1.74 1.15
N THR A 101 14.57 0.52 1.06
CA THR A 101 13.13 0.30 0.90
C THR A 101 12.46 0.22 2.25
N GLN A 102 11.25 0.75 2.34
CA GLN A 102 10.35 0.59 3.47
C GLN A 102 8.99 0.08 2.99
N PRO A 103 8.28 -0.75 3.77
CA PRO A 103 6.97 -1.28 3.41
C PRO A 103 5.85 -0.22 3.44
N SER A 104 6.11 0.92 4.08
CA SER A 104 5.16 2.05 4.20
C SER A 104 5.80 3.37 3.76
N PRO A 105 5.07 4.24 3.03
CA PRO A 105 5.51 5.60 2.74
C PRO A 105 5.89 6.42 3.99
N GLN A 106 5.13 6.28 5.06
CA GLN A 106 5.33 7.05 6.28
C GLN A 106 6.59 6.60 7.02
N ALA A 107 6.92 5.31 6.98
CA ALA A 107 8.18 4.79 7.52
C ALA A 107 9.38 5.34 6.73
N ALA A 108 9.31 5.40 5.39
CA ALA A 108 10.35 6.00 4.56
C ALA A 108 10.59 7.48 4.90
N LEU A 109 9.52 8.27 4.98
CA LEU A 109 9.58 9.69 5.37
C LEU A 109 10.18 9.86 6.78
N SER A 110 9.65 9.11 7.74
CA SER A 110 10.06 9.16 9.15
C SER A 110 11.55 8.82 9.33
N LEU A 111 12.01 7.73 8.73
CA LEU A 111 13.40 7.31 8.84
C LEU A 111 14.34 8.27 8.12
N ALA A 112 13.95 8.84 6.98
CA ALA A 112 14.75 9.86 6.30
C ALA A 112 14.92 11.12 7.18
N LEU A 113 13.84 11.60 7.79
CA LEU A 113 13.89 12.72 8.74
C LEU A 113 14.81 12.43 9.93
N ARG A 114 14.64 11.25 10.54
CA ARG A 114 15.43 10.83 11.69
C ARG A 114 16.92 10.67 11.34
N VAL A 115 17.22 10.04 10.21
CA VAL A 115 18.60 9.80 9.78
C VAL A 115 19.28 11.09 9.33
N ALA A 116 18.56 12.00 8.65
CA ALA A 116 19.10 13.33 8.35
C ALA A 116 19.51 14.08 9.63
N ASP A 117 18.68 14.06 10.67
CA ASP A 117 19.00 14.66 11.98
C ASP A 117 20.17 13.96 12.69
N GLU A 118 20.21 12.62 12.68
CA GLU A 118 21.30 11.84 13.27
C GLU A 118 22.66 12.01 12.56
N MET A 119 22.63 12.31 11.27
CA MET A 119 23.82 12.58 10.46
C MET A 119 24.20 14.06 10.42
N ASP A 120 23.38 14.94 11.01
CA ASP A 120 23.53 16.40 10.95
C ASP A 120 23.54 16.92 9.51
N LEU A 121 22.62 16.40 8.68
CA LEU A 121 22.50 16.69 7.25
C LEU A 121 21.14 17.30 6.93
N THR A 122 21.06 17.99 5.79
CA THR A 122 19.83 18.62 5.34
C THR A 122 19.00 17.62 4.53
N LEU A 123 17.75 17.39 4.95
CA LEU A 123 16.81 16.56 4.20
C LEU A 123 16.59 17.14 2.79
N GLY A 124 16.60 16.29 1.77
CA GLY A 124 16.48 16.65 0.36
C GLY A 124 17.81 16.99 -0.33
N HIS A 125 18.88 17.16 0.45
CA HIS A 125 20.25 17.27 -0.06
C HIS A 125 20.91 15.89 -0.03
N GLU A 126 21.71 15.56 0.99
CA GLU A 126 22.48 14.31 1.06
C GLU A 126 21.62 13.10 1.47
N VAL A 127 20.63 13.33 2.35
CA VAL A 127 19.64 12.33 2.78
C VAL A 127 18.27 12.77 2.26
N GLY A 128 17.53 11.86 1.64
CA GLY A 128 16.23 12.15 1.07
C GLY A 128 15.26 10.99 1.15
N TYR A 129 14.03 11.23 0.69
CA TYR A 129 13.03 10.17 0.56
C TYR A 129 12.20 10.30 -0.71
N SER A 130 11.65 9.19 -1.18
CA SER A 130 10.76 9.14 -2.34
C SER A 130 9.54 8.26 -2.02
N ILE A 131 8.37 8.90 -2.01
CA ILE A 131 7.07 8.30 -1.72
C ILE A 131 6.05 8.76 -2.78
N PRO A 132 4.85 8.17 -2.85
CA PRO A 132 3.84 8.63 -3.79
C PRO A 132 3.55 10.13 -3.65
N GLN A 133 3.57 10.86 -4.77
CA GLN A 133 3.30 12.30 -4.88
C GLN A 133 4.26 13.23 -4.11
N GLU A 134 5.34 12.70 -3.55
CA GLU A 134 6.34 13.49 -2.82
C GLU A 134 7.72 12.87 -2.96
N ASP A 135 8.58 13.57 -3.68
CA ASP A 135 9.99 13.22 -3.84
C ASP A 135 10.85 14.34 -3.25
N CYS A 136 11.48 14.05 -2.12
CA CYS A 136 12.40 14.94 -1.44
C CYS A 136 13.82 14.41 -1.66
N THR A 137 14.23 14.37 -2.92
CA THR A 137 15.58 14.03 -3.34
C THR A 137 16.10 15.08 -4.32
N GLY A 138 17.42 15.26 -4.33
CA GLY A 138 18.15 16.17 -5.20
C GLY A 138 19.26 15.43 -5.95
N PRO A 139 19.98 16.14 -6.84
CA PRO A 139 21.10 15.57 -7.58
C PRO A 139 22.25 15.09 -6.69
N ASP A 140 22.34 15.62 -5.46
CA ASP A 140 23.37 15.32 -4.45
C ASP A 140 22.90 14.29 -3.42
N THR A 141 21.68 13.73 -3.55
CA THR A 141 21.17 12.73 -2.63
C THR A 141 21.96 11.43 -2.74
N LEU A 142 22.62 11.10 -1.63
CA LEU A 142 23.44 9.91 -1.47
C LEU A 142 22.63 8.74 -0.89
N LEU A 143 21.84 9.06 0.14
CA LEU A 143 21.03 8.11 0.89
C LEU A 143 19.54 8.43 0.68
N ARG A 144 18.82 7.53 0.01
CA ARG A 144 17.38 7.67 -0.27
C ARG A 144 16.59 6.58 0.45
N PHE A 145 15.62 6.98 1.25
CA PHE A 145 14.56 6.09 1.72
C PHE A 145 13.39 6.10 0.73
N CYS A 146 12.86 4.95 0.36
CA CYS A 146 11.77 4.90 -0.60
C CYS A 146 10.73 3.86 -0.21
N TRP A 147 9.51 4.07 -0.68
CA TRP A 147 8.49 3.05 -0.58
C TRP A 147 8.82 1.89 -1.53
N ASP A 148 8.76 0.67 -1.03
CA ASP A 148 9.11 -0.54 -1.78
C ASP A 148 8.34 -0.70 -3.10
N ARG A 149 7.06 -0.34 -3.15
CA ARG A 149 6.24 -0.40 -4.38
C ARG A 149 6.72 0.60 -5.43
N LEU A 150 7.15 1.79 -5.00
CA LEU A 150 7.70 2.79 -5.90
C LEU A 150 9.03 2.30 -6.49
N LEU A 151 9.91 1.71 -5.66
CA LEU A 151 11.14 1.09 -6.17
C LEU A 151 10.85 -0.10 -7.11
N LEU A 152 9.87 -0.95 -6.80
CA LEU A 152 9.48 -2.04 -7.69
C LEU A 152 9.05 -1.51 -9.06
N GLN A 153 8.28 -0.40 -9.11
CA GLN A 153 7.89 0.25 -10.35
C GLN A 153 9.09 0.85 -11.09
N GLU A 154 10.02 1.51 -10.40
CA GLU A 154 11.26 2.03 -10.98
C GLU A 154 12.09 0.90 -11.60
N VAL A 155 12.29 -0.19 -10.84
CA VAL A 155 13.01 -1.37 -11.30
C VAL A 155 12.27 -1.99 -12.47
N ALA A 156 10.95 -2.17 -12.41
CA ALA A 156 10.12 -2.78 -13.45
C ALA A 156 10.02 -1.96 -14.76
N SER A 157 10.03 -0.63 -14.66
CA SER A 157 9.88 0.28 -15.82
C SER A 157 11.18 0.50 -16.60
N THR A 158 12.33 0.43 -15.92
CA THR A 158 13.65 0.63 -16.54
C THR A 158 14.15 -0.64 -17.21
N ARG A 159 14.91 -0.54 -18.32
CA ARG A 159 15.53 -1.72 -18.97
C ARG A 159 16.74 -2.29 -18.19
N GLY A 160 17.00 -1.81 -16.98
CA GLY A 160 18.02 -2.31 -16.06
C GLY A 160 17.51 -2.23 -14.63
N THR A 161 18.11 -2.96 -13.68
CA THR A 161 17.89 -2.67 -12.26
C THR A 161 18.46 -1.28 -11.97
N GLY A 162 17.78 -0.43 -11.21
CA GLY A 162 18.20 0.96 -10.97
C GLY A 162 19.70 1.11 -10.66
N SER A 163 20.28 2.27 -10.99
CA SER A 163 21.71 2.55 -10.76
C SER A 163 21.98 2.77 -9.27
N TRP A 164 21.96 1.70 -8.47
CA TRP A 164 22.29 1.75 -7.05
C TRP A 164 23.57 0.97 -6.75
N GLY A 165 24.36 1.48 -5.81
CA GLY A 165 25.57 0.81 -5.32
C GLY A 165 25.27 -0.14 -4.17
N VAL A 166 24.36 0.26 -3.29
CA VAL A 166 23.87 -0.52 -2.15
C VAL A 166 22.33 -0.38 -2.10
N LEU A 167 21.64 -1.51 -2.09
CA LEU A 167 20.20 -1.60 -1.87
C LEU A 167 19.95 -2.25 -0.50
N VAL A 168 19.29 -1.53 0.39
CA VAL A 168 18.87 -2.03 1.69
C VAL A 168 17.38 -2.38 1.61
N LEU A 169 17.07 -3.66 1.73
CA LEU A 169 15.72 -4.17 1.88
C LEU A 169 15.41 -4.27 3.37
N ASP A 170 14.72 -3.27 3.91
CA ASP A 170 14.41 -3.18 5.34
C ASP A 170 13.02 -3.74 5.69
N GLU A 171 12.85 -4.16 6.94
CA GLU A 171 11.62 -4.75 7.49
C GLU A 171 11.05 -5.89 6.63
N VAL A 172 11.90 -6.78 6.12
CA VAL A 172 11.48 -7.83 5.18
C VAL A 172 10.51 -8.83 5.80
N GLN A 173 10.50 -8.98 7.12
CA GLN A 173 9.51 -9.79 7.83
C GLN A 173 8.07 -9.28 7.69
N GLU A 174 7.85 -8.08 7.17
CA GLU A 174 6.52 -7.51 6.86
C GLU A 174 5.90 -8.08 5.58
N ARG A 175 6.69 -8.82 4.79
CA ARG A 175 6.24 -9.64 3.65
C ARG A 175 5.35 -8.90 2.65
N SER A 176 5.67 -7.64 2.35
CA SER A 176 4.94 -6.90 1.33
C SER A 176 5.11 -7.57 -0.04
N VAL A 177 4.07 -7.48 -0.88
CA VAL A 177 4.14 -8.01 -2.26
C VAL A 177 5.32 -7.39 -3.01
N ALA A 178 5.57 -6.09 -2.79
CA ALA A 178 6.62 -5.37 -3.46
C ALA A 178 8.03 -5.81 -3.01
N SER A 179 8.27 -5.95 -1.70
CA SER A 179 9.54 -6.41 -1.15
C SER A 179 9.85 -7.85 -1.57
N ASP A 180 8.89 -8.76 -1.47
CA ASP A 180 9.06 -10.16 -1.90
C ASP A 180 9.33 -10.24 -3.42
N SER A 181 8.64 -9.43 -4.23
CA SER A 181 8.84 -9.40 -5.70
C SER A 181 10.19 -8.79 -6.09
N LEU A 182 10.61 -7.71 -5.41
CA LEU A 182 11.93 -7.11 -5.61
C LEU A 182 13.04 -8.14 -5.33
N GLN A 183 12.94 -8.89 -4.24
CA GLN A 183 13.90 -9.96 -3.91
C GLN A 183 13.95 -11.02 -5.01
N GLY A 184 12.79 -11.43 -5.54
CA GLY A 184 12.73 -12.39 -6.64
C GLY A 184 13.39 -11.88 -7.92
N LEU A 185 13.05 -10.66 -8.34
CA LEU A 185 13.66 -10.03 -9.52
C LEU A 185 15.18 -9.88 -9.41
N LEU A 186 15.68 -9.55 -8.22
CA LEU A 186 17.12 -9.44 -7.95
C LEU A 186 17.83 -10.79 -8.01
N ARG A 187 17.15 -11.86 -7.58
CA ARG A 187 17.68 -13.23 -7.68
C ARG A 187 17.71 -13.70 -9.14
N ASP A 188 16.66 -13.43 -9.91
CA ASP A 188 16.57 -13.80 -11.33
C ASP A 188 17.65 -13.12 -12.17
N THR A 189 17.89 -11.83 -11.92
CA THR A 189 18.82 -11.03 -12.72
C THR A 189 20.29 -11.37 -12.44
N SER A 190 20.59 -12.13 -11.36
CA SER A 190 21.94 -12.41 -10.86
C SER A 190 22.77 -11.13 -10.64
N LEU A 191 22.93 -10.70 -9.39
CA LEU A 191 23.61 -9.44 -9.05
C LEU A 191 24.99 -9.25 -9.72
N GLY A 192 25.74 -10.34 -9.95
CA GLY A 192 27.04 -10.30 -10.63
C GLY A 192 27.01 -9.88 -12.10
N ASP A 193 25.85 -9.95 -12.75
CA ASP A 193 25.65 -9.52 -14.14
C ASP A 193 25.29 -8.02 -14.24
N LEU A 194 25.06 -7.37 -13.10
CA LEU A 194 24.72 -5.96 -13.04
C LEU A 194 25.99 -5.08 -13.05
N PRO A 195 25.95 -3.93 -13.74
CA PRO A 195 27.07 -3.00 -13.75
C PRO A 195 27.26 -2.37 -12.36
N GLY A 196 28.51 -2.25 -11.91
CA GLY A 196 28.86 -1.47 -10.71
C GLY A 196 29.04 -2.24 -9.40
N ASP A 197 29.06 -3.59 -9.44
CA ASP A 197 29.18 -4.47 -8.25
C ASP A 197 28.17 -4.11 -7.13
N PRO A 198 26.86 -4.13 -7.43
CA PRO A 198 25.82 -3.77 -6.47
C PRO A 198 25.83 -4.67 -5.24
N LYS A 199 25.61 -4.09 -4.06
CA LYS A 199 25.45 -4.80 -2.79
C LYS A 199 24.00 -4.78 -2.31
N VAL A 200 23.48 -5.90 -1.83
CA VAL A 200 22.15 -6.01 -1.24
C VAL A 200 22.28 -6.31 0.24
N VAL A 201 21.66 -5.48 1.07
CA VAL A 201 21.57 -5.69 2.52
C VAL A 201 20.12 -5.99 2.85
N VAL A 202 19.85 -7.16 3.43
CA VAL A 202 18.49 -7.57 3.81
C VAL A 202 18.41 -7.48 5.33
N VAL A 203 17.58 -6.57 5.83
CA VAL A 203 17.39 -6.31 7.25
C VAL A 203 16.07 -6.93 7.69
N THR A 204 16.13 -7.72 8.75
CA THR A 204 15.00 -8.53 9.19
C THR A 204 15.06 -8.84 10.69
N ASP A 205 13.97 -9.38 11.20
CA ASP A 205 13.93 -10.02 12.52
C ASP A 205 14.51 -11.44 12.51
N GLN A 206 15.00 -11.88 13.67
CA GLN A 206 15.68 -13.16 13.84
C GLN A 206 14.80 -14.38 13.51
N ALA A 207 13.48 -14.27 13.70
CA ALA A 207 12.55 -15.36 13.39
C ALA A 207 12.50 -15.71 11.90
N PHE A 208 12.79 -14.74 11.02
CA PHE A 208 12.64 -14.89 9.58
C PHE A 208 13.96 -15.26 8.86
N GLU A 209 15.09 -15.18 9.57
CA GLU A 209 16.42 -15.51 9.07
C GLU A 209 16.51 -16.86 8.34
N PRO A 210 16.01 -18.00 8.87
CA PRO A 210 16.23 -19.30 8.24
C PRO A 210 15.67 -19.36 6.81
N LYS A 211 14.56 -18.66 6.57
CA LYS A 211 13.93 -18.60 5.25
C LYS A 211 14.74 -17.76 4.28
N LEU A 212 15.17 -16.57 4.72
CA LEU A 212 15.99 -15.68 3.88
C LEU A 212 17.36 -16.29 3.58
N ARG A 213 17.95 -17.05 4.50
CA ARG A 213 19.18 -17.80 4.23
C ARG A 213 18.99 -18.83 3.14
N ALA A 214 17.90 -19.59 3.18
CA ALA A 214 17.59 -20.56 2.13
C ALA A 214 17.30 -19.88 0.78
N PHE A 215 16.62 -18.73 0.81
CA PHE A 215 16.29 -17.96 -0.39
C PHE A 215 17.51 -17.33 -1.06
N TRP A 216 18.45 -16.77 -0.30
CA TRP A 216 19.63 -16.08 -0.82
C TRP A 216 20.87 -16.99 -0.96
N ASP A 217 20.68 -18.31 -0.97
CA ASP A 217 21.75 -19.31 -1.12
C ASP A 217 22.85 -19.22 -0.03
N ASN A 218 22.41 -19.07 1.23
CA ASN A 218 23.24 -18.96 2.44
C ASN A 218 24.25 -17.79 2.42
N PRO A 219 23.77 -16.54 2.31
CA PRO A 219 24.62 -15.36 2.41
C PRO A 219 25.23 -15.22 3.83
N PRO A 220 26.28 -14.41 4.00
CA PRO A 220 26.77 -14.03 5.32
C PRO A 220 25.67 -13.35 6.15
N VAL A 221 25.65 -13.64 7.45
CA VAL A 221 24.65 -13.14 8.39
C VAL A 221 25.32 -12.40 9.54
N VAL A 222 24.83 -11.20 9.80
CA VAL A 222 25.23 -10.36 10.92
C VAL A 222 24.12 -10.39 11.97
N HIS A 223 24.40 -10.97 13.13
CA HIS A 223 23.45 -10.99 14.23
C HIS A 223 23.68 -9.82 15.17
N VAL A 224 22.61 -9.10 15.46
CA VAL A 224 22.60 -8.06 16.48
C VAL A 224 22.56 -8.71 17.85
N PRO A 225 23.46 -8.34 18.78
CA PRO A 225 23.39 -8.82 20.15
C PRO A 225 22.04 -8.45 20.79
N ARG A 226 21.44 -9.39 21.52
CA ARG A 226 20.27 -9.09 22.34
C ARG A 226 20.69 -8.34 23.59
N GLU A 227 19.97 -7.27 23.92
CA GLU A 227 20.12 -6.65 25.24
C GLU A 227 19.42 -7.51 26.30
N PRO A 228 20.07 -7.79 27.43
CA PRO A 228 19.43 -8.45 28.55
C PRO A 228 18.47 -7.46 29.23
N GLY A 229 17.22 -7.43 28.76
CA GLY A 229 16.13 -6.64 29.35
C GLY A 229 14.95 -7.52 29.72
N GLU A 230 14.28 -7.22 30.85
CA GLU A 230 12.97 -7.79 31.14
C GLU A 230 11.94 -7.19 30.20
N SER A 231 11.22 -8.02 29.44
CA SER A 231 10.07 -7.55 28.66
C SER A 231 8.99 -7.06 29.62
N PRO A 232 8.36 -5.89 29.36
CA PRO A 232 7.29 -5.39 30.22
C PRO A 232 6.15 -6.40 30.30
N ILE A 233 5.61 -6.62 31.50
CA ILE A 233 4.48 -7.54 31.71
C ILE A 233 3.20 -6.79 31.30
N PRO A 234 2.47 -7.26 30.26
CA PRO A 234 1.23 -6.62 29.84
C PRO A 234 0.16 -6.76 30.93
N VAL A 235 -0.53 -5.67 31.23
CA VAL A 235 -1.68 -5.64 32.15
C VAL A 235 -2.96 -5.58 31.34
N TYR A 236 -3.79 -6.61 31.46
CA TYR A 236 -5.04 -6.73 30.72
C TYR A 236 -6.23 -6.17 31.53
N ARG A 237 -7.18 -5.55 30.84
CA ARG A 237 -8.49 -5.21 31.42
C ARG A 237 -9.47 -6.36 31.20
N ASP A 238 -10.26 -6.68 32.22
CA ASP A 238 -11.18 -7.83 32.20
C ASP A 238 -12.39 -7.65 31.27
N THR A 239 -12.65 -6.44 30.78
CA THR A 239 -13.82 -6.11 29.96
C THR A 239 -13.43 -5.58 28.59
N VAL A 240 -14.05 -6.14 27.53
CA VAL A 240 -13.95 -5.60 26.17
C VAL A 240 -14.86 -4.38 26.07
N PRO A 241 -14.33 -3.17 25.81
CA PRO A 241 -15.14 -1.97 25.76
C PRO A 241 -16.04 -1.96 24.52
N THR A 242 -17.27 -1.47 24.66
CA THR A 242 -18.20 -1.24 23.55
C THR A 242 -17.71 -0.13 22.61
N ASN A 243 -16.99 0.87 23.13
CA ASN A 243 -16.37 1.94 22.37
C ASN A 243 -14.86 1.99 22.69
N ARG A 244 -14.04 1.52 21.75
CA ARG A 244 -12.58 1.39 21.95
C ARG A 244 -11.89 2.75 22.07
N ALA A 245 -12.28 3.71 21.24
CA ALA A 245 -11.70 5.06 21.25
C ALA A 245 -11.95 5.77 22.59
N GLU A 246 -13.16 5.65 23.14
CA GLU A 246 -13.52 6.22 24.45
C GLU A 246 -12.80 5.50 25.59
N ALA A 247 -12.71 4.17 25.55
CA ALA A 247 -11.97 3.41 26.56
C ALA A 247 -10.46 3.72 26.55
N ALA A 248 -9.87 3.91 25.37
CA ALA A 248 -8.48 4.34 25.21
C ALA A 248 -8.28 5.77 25.73
N CYS A 249 -9.20 6.68 25.41
CA CYS A 249 -9.21 8.05 25.94
C CYS A 249 -9.19 8.04 27.48
N GLN A 250 -10.11 7.29 28.10
CA GLN A 250 -10.16 7.17 29.55
C GLN A 250 -8.88 6.56 30.13
N ALA A 251 -8.30 5.53 29.50
CA ALA A 251 -7.06 4.91 29.94
C ALA A 251 -5.88 5.90 29.94
N VAL A 252 -5.74 6.72 28.88
CA VAL A 252 -4.73 7.78 28.81
C VAL A 252 -4.95 8.82 29.92
N LEU A 253 -6.19 9.27 30.14
CA LEU A 253 -6.49 10.26 31.17
C LEU A 253 -6.18 9.74 32.59
N GLU A 254 -6.50 8.48 32.88
CA GLU A 254 -6.14 7.82 34.14
C GLU A 254 -4.62 7.75 34.31
N LEU A 255 -3.88 7.44 33.24
CA LEU A 255 -2.42 7.39 33.21
C LEU A 255 -1.82 8.79 33.45
N CYS A 256 -2.39 9.83 32.86
CA CYS A 256 -2.04 11.23 33.09
C CYS A 256 -2.25 11.70 34.53
N GLN A 257 -3.10 11.03 35.32
CA GLN A 257 -3.33 11.38 36.72
C GLN A 257 -2.48 10.57 37.70
N LYS A 258 -2.18 9.30 37.39
CA LYS A 258 -1.63 8.34 38.35
C LYS A 258 -0.15 8.03 38.17
N GLU A 259 0.36 8.08 36.96
CA GLU A 259 1.70 7.56 36.61
C GLU A 259 2.72 8.69 36.38
N ASP A 260 3.99 8.36 36.60
CA ASP A 260 5.15 9.25 36.44
C ASP A 260 5.27 9.84 35.02
N PRO A 261 5.92 11.01 34.84
CA PRO A 261 6.11 11.64 33.53
C PRO A 261 6.74 10.69 32.49
N GLY A 262 6.20 10.73 31.27
CA GLY A 262 6.61 9.87 30.16
C GLY A 262 5.56 9.85 29.06
N ASP A 263 5.97 9.77 27.80
CA ASP A 263 5.04 9.85 26.68
C ASP A 263 4.26 8.55 26.49
N VAL A 264 3.09 8.64 25.85
CA VAL A 264 2.15 7.54 25.70
C VAL A 264 1.94 7.22 24.23
N LEU A 265 2.00 5.94 23.88
CA LEU A 265 1.63 5.41 22.58
C LEU A 265 0.32 4.63 22.70
N VAL A 266 -0.64 4.91 21.82
CA VAL A 266 -1.98 4.31 21.86
C VAL A 266 -2.29 3.63 20.52
N TYR A 267 -2.58 2.33 20.53
CA TYR A 267 -2.95 1.55 19.35
C TYR A 267 -4.47 1.40 19.23
N LEU A 268 -5.02 1.93 18.13
CA LEU A 268 -6.42 1.79 17.73
C LEU A 268 -6.53 1.19 16.31
N PRO A 269 -7.62 0.49 15.99
CA PRO A 269 -7.70 -0.28 14.75
C PRO A 269 -7.77 0.58 13.47
N SER A 270 -8.39 1.76 13.54
CA SER A 270 -8.76 2.56 12.37
C SER A 270 -8.44 4.06 12.51
N GLU A 271 -8.26 4.76 11.38
CA GLU A 271 -8.10 6.23 11.34
C GLU A 271 -9.29 6.97 11.96
N GLU A 272 -10.50 6.42 11.82
CA GLU A 272 -11.72 6.94 12.42
C GLU A 272 -11.65 6.86 13.95
N GLU A 273 -11.29 5.71 14.52
CA GLU A 273 -11.12 5.56 15.97
C GLU A 273 -9.97 6.42 16.50
N ILE A 274 -8.86 6.55 15.75
CA ILE A 274 -7.74 7.44 16.08
C ILE A 274 -8.24 8.88 16.20
N SER A 275 -8.95 9.38 15.18
CA SER A 275 -9.47 10.75 15.15
C SER A 275 -10.43 11.00 16.33
N LEU A 276 -11.38 10.09 16.57
CA LEU A 276 -12.33 10.18 17.67
C LEU A 276 -11.66 10.17 19.04
N CYS A 277 -10.61 9.36 19.21
CA CYS A 277 -9.82 9.31 20.44
C CYS A 277 -9.05 10.62 20.64
N CYS A 278 -8.35 11.12 19.62
CA CYS A 278 -7.58 12.36 19.69
C CYS A 278 -8.42 13.56 20.09
N GLU A 279 -9.62 13.67 19.52
CA GLU A 279 -10.55 14.76 19.80
C GLU A 279 -11.16 14.63 21.20
N SER A 280 -11.54 13.42 21.61
CA SER A 280 -12.07 13.17 22.96
C SER A 280 -11.02 13.49 24.02
N LEU A 281 -9.77 13.08 23.79
CA LEU A 281 -8.64 13.41 24.65
C LEU A 281 -8.41 14.92 24.73
N SER A 282 -8.40 15.61 23.59
CA SER A 282 -8.19 17.06 23.55
C SER A 282 -9.29 17.82 24.28
N ARG A 283 -10.55 17.38 24.15
CA ARG A 283 -11.71 17.95 24.84
C ARG A 283 -11.65 17.72 26.34
N GLU A 284 -11.35 16.50 26.78
CA GLU A 284 -11.42 16.12 28.20
C GLU A 284 -10.18 16.54 28.97
N ALA A 285 -9.00 16.50 28.35
CA ALA A 285 -7.76 16.99 28.96
C ALA A 285 -7.84 18.48 29.31
N GLY A 286 -8.57 19.29 28.53
CA GLY A 286 -8.81 20.70 28.83
C GLY A 286 -9.73 20.96 30.03
N LEU A 287 -10.54 19.96 30.43
CA LEU A 287 -11.47 20.07 31.56
C LEU A 287 -10.90 19.52 32.87
N LEU A 288 -9.87 18.69 32.79
CA LEU A 288 -9.25 18.05 33.94
C LEU A 288 -8.15 18.92 34.54
N ALA A 289 -8.13 19.02 35.88
CA ALA A 289 -7.01 19.61 36.62
C ALA A 289 -5.84 18.61 36.68
N LEU A 290 -5.19 18.37 35.55
CA LEU A 290 -4.01 17.51 35.47
C LEU A 290 -2.82 18.15 36.20
N GLN A 291 -1.93 17.31 36.77
CA GLN A 291 -0.68 17.80 37.33
C GLN A 291 0.28 18.14 36.17
N GLY A 292 0.43 19.43 35.87
CA GLY A 292 1.29 19.91 34.80
C GLY A 292 0.52 20.43 33.57
N PRO A 293 1.23 20.78 32.49
CA PRO A 293 0.61 21.26 31.27
C PRO A 293 -0.22 20.14 30.59
N PRO A 294 -1.31 20.50 29.87
CA PRO A 294 -2.17 19.52 29.22
C PRO A 294 -1.38 18.69 28.19
N PRO A 295 -1.69 17.40 28.04
CA PRO A 295 -0.99 16.53 27.10
C PRO A 295 -1.16 17.00 25.65
N ARG A 296 -0.08 16.92 24.87
CA ARG A 296 -0.09 17.17 23.42
C ARG A 296 -0.53 15.89 22.72
N VAL A 297 -1.73 15.89 22.16
CA VAL A 297 -2.32 14.73 21.48
C VAL A 297 -2.01 14.79 19.99
N LEU A 298 -1.40 13.74 19.45
CA LEU A 298 -0.92 13.68 18.07
C LEU A 298 -1.44 12.41 17.38
N PRO A 299 -2.22 12.52 16.29
CA PRO A 299 -2.56 11.37 15.46
C PRO A 299 -1.36 10.93 14.61
N LEU A 300 -1.21 9.63 14.41
CA LEU A 300 -0.21 9.03 13.53
C LEU A 300 -0.86 7.93 12.69
N HIS A 301 -1.19 8.27 11.44
CA HIS A 301 -1.75 7.35 10.43
C HIS A 301 -1.43 7.88 9.01
N PRO A 302 -1.64 7.10 7.94
CA PRO A 302 -1.28 7.49 6.58
C PRO A 302 -1.84 8.84 6.11
N GLY A 303 -3.07 9.16 6.50
CA GLY A 303 -3.71 10.44 6.21
C GLY A 303 -3.10 11.68 6.87
N CYS A 304 -2.09 11.56 7.75
CA CYS A 304 -1.45 12.71 8.41
C CYS A 304 -0.50 13.50 7.51
N GLY A 305 0.04 12.91 6.43
CA GLY A 305 1.00 13.58 5.55
C GLY A 305 2.19 14.18 6.31
N GLN A 306 2.53 15.45 6.03
CA GLN A 306 3.62 16.16 6.71
C GLN A 306 3.39 16.42 8.21
N ALA A 307 2.14 16.31 8.70
CA ALA A 307 1.85 16.46 10.13
C ALA A 307 2.52 15.39 11.01
N ILE A 308 3.01 14.29 10.40
CA ILE A 308 3.81 13.26 11.09
C ILE A 308 5.07 13.86 11.72
N GLN A 309 5.66 14.92 11.15
CA GLN A 309 6.85 15.57 11.69
C GLN A 309 6.63 16.07 13.13
N ALA A 310 5.40 16.47 13.47
CA ALA A 310 5.03 16.92 14.81
C ALA A 310 5.31 15.88 15.91
N VAL A 311 5.35 14.59 15.55
CA VAL A 311 5.65 13.49 16.47
C VAL A 311 7.12 13.51 16.93
N TYR A 312 8.03 14.04 16.12
CA TYR A 312 9.47 14.15 16.42
C TYR A 312 9.86 15.48 17.08
N GLU A 313 8.96 16.46 17.10
CA GLU A 313 9.21 17.76 17.73
C GLU A 313 9.12 17.67 19.25
N ASP A 314 10.28 17.74 19.90
CA ASP A 314 10.34 17.97 21.34
C ASP A 314 10.03 19.44 21.63
N THR A 315 8.91 19.68 22.32
CA THR A 315 8.59 21.03 22.81
C THR A 315 9.07 21.17 24.25
N ASP A 316 9.80 22.26 24.56
CA ASP A 316 10.29 22.62 25.90
C ASP A 316 9.17 22.90 26.94
N THR A 317 7.93 22.56 26.61
CA THR A 317 6.73 22.81 27.41
C THR A 317 6.61 21.88 28.61
N GLY A 318 7.36 20.76 28.64
CA GLY A 318 7.21 19.73 29.68
C GLY A 318 5.87 18.99 29.62
N ALA A 319 5.08 19.19 28.55
CA ALA A 319 3.83 18.50 28.32
C ALA A 319 4.06 17.08 27.83
N ARG A 320 3.33 16.12 28.41
CA ARG A 320 3.31 14.73 27.97
C ARG A 320 2.79 14.63 26.54
N LYS A 321 3.51 13.95 25.66
CA LYS A 321 3.07 13.64 24.30
C LYS A 321 2.23 12.36 24.32
N VAL A 322 1.09 12.38 23.65
CA VAL A 322 0.21 11.22 23.45
C VAL A 322 0.09 10.98 21.96
N VAL A 323 0.74 9.93 21.46
CA VAL A 323 0.69 9.52 20.06
C VAL A 323 -0.38 8.46 19.91
N VAL A 324 -1.40 8.73 19.11
CA VAL A 324 -2.50 7.80 18.83
C VAL A 324 -2.36 7.29 17.41
N THR A 325 -2.24 5.98 17.24
CA THR A 325 -1.86 5.35 15.98
C THR A 325 -2.55 4.00 15.80
N HIS A 326 -2.33 3.38 14.65
CA HIS A 326 -2.66 1.98 14.39
C HIS A 326 -1.34 1.21 14.21
N TRP A 327 -1.36 0.15 13.42
CA TRP A 327 -0.19 -0.63 13.03
C TRP A 327 1.04 0.14 12.57
N LEU A 328 0.89 1.42 12.21
CA LEU A 328 1.96 2.23 11.63
C LEU A 328 3.17 2.36 12.54
N ALA A 329 2.98 2.47 13.86
CA ALA A 329 4.11 2.63 14.79
C ALA A 329 5.01 1.39 14.91
N ASP A 330 4.58 0.23 14.43
CA ASP A 330 5.40 -0.99 14.41
C ASP A 330 6.57 -0.85 13.42
N PHE A 331 6.47 0.04 12.43
CA PHE A 331 7.39 0.18 11.30
C PHE A 331 8.58 1.10 11.60
N SER A 332 9.34 0.79 12.64
CA SER A 332 10.57 1.50 13.04
C SER A 332 10.40 3.01 13.31
N PHE A 333 9.22 3.43 13.78
CA PHE A 333 9.03 4.77 14.33
C PHE A 333 9.80 4.91 15.65
N SER A 334 10.96 5.58 15.60
CA SER A 334 11.75 5.84 16.80
C SER A 334 11.11 6.92 17.68
N LEU A 335 10.33 6.51 18.67
CA LEU A 335 9.74 7.39 19.69
C LEU A 335 10.40 7.16 21.07
N PRO A 336 11.65 7.63 21.28
CA PRO A 336 12.46 7.26 22.45
C PRO A 336 11.89 7.75 23.78
N SER A 337 10.97 8.72 23.75
CA SER A 337 10.32 9.29 24.93
C SER A 337 9.10 8.50 25.42
N ILE A 338 8.63 7.51 24.66
CA ILE A 338 7.50 6.66 25.05
C ILE A 338 7.89 5.80 26.26
N ARG A 339 7.07 5.90 27.32
CA ARG A 339 7.19 5.08 28.53
C ARG A 339 5.99 4.20 28.77
N HIS A 340 4.87 4.51 28.12
CA HIS A 340 3.61 3.80 28.31
C HIS A 340 2.97 3.44 26.98
N VAL A 341 2.41 2.24 26.90
CA VAL A 341 1.69 1.75 25.73
C VAL A 341 0.28 1.33 26.15
N ILE A 342 -0.72 1.77 25.40
CA ILE A 342 -2.11 1.33 25.52
C ILE A 342 -2.46 0.65 24.20
N ASP A 343 -2.81 -0.62 24.25
CA ASP A 343 -3.17 -1.40 23.06
C ASP A 343 -4.62 -1.89 23.14
N SER A 344 -5.39 -1.64 22.08
CA SER A 344 -6.75 -2.17 21.92
C SER A 344 -6.77 -3.64 21.48
N GLY A 345 -5.64 -4.18 21.02
CA GLY A 345 -5.45 -5.57 20.61
C GLY A 345 -6.09 -5.93 19.27
N MET A 346 -6.38 -4.94 18.42
CA MET A 346 -7.14 -5.13 17.18
C MET A 346 -6.47 -4.42 16.01
N GLU A 347 -6.51 -5.05 14.84
CA GLU A 347 -5.94 -4.51 13.59
C GLU A 347 -6.91 -4.69 12.42
N LEU A 348 -6.98 -3.69 11.55
CA LEU A 348 -7.69 -3.78 10.28
C LEU A 348 -6.79 -4.42 9.22
N ARG A 349 -7.20 -5.56 8.66
CA ARG A 349 -6.50 -6.26 7.57
C ARG A 349 -7.39 -6.41 6.34
N SER A 350 -6.80 -6.24 5.16
CA SER A 350 -7.43 -6.60 3.89
C SER A 350 -7.14 -8.07 3.59
N SER A 351 -8.16 -8.91 3.53
CA SER A 351 -8.01 -10.32 3.19
C SER A 351 -8.70 -10.63 1.86
N PHE A 352 -8.00 -11.29 0.93
CA PHE A 352 -8.63 -11.87 -0.26
C PHE A 352 -9.28 -13.24 -0.01
N LEU A 353 -8.85 -13.95 1.05
CA LEU A 353 -9.30 -15.31 1.40
C LEU A 353 -9.58 -15.42 2.92
N GLU A 354 -10.61 -16.17 3.31
CA GLU A 354 -10.88 -16.50 4.72
C GLU A 354 -9.89 -17.60 5.17
N LEU A 355 -8.82 -17.24 5.88
CA LEU A 355 -7.87 -18.18 6.51
C LEU A 355 -7.72 -17.85 8.00
N GLU A 356 -7.58 -18.89 8.83
CA GLU A 356 -7.26 -18.76 10.26
C GLU A 356 -5.84 -18.21 10.44
N ALA A 357 -5.66 -17.26 11.38
CA ALA A 357 -4.42 -16.52 11.56
C ALA A 357 -3.24 -17.41 12.01
N PRO A 358 -2.11 -17.45 11.28
CA PRO A 358 -0.90 -18.14 11.71
C PRO A 358 -0.03 -17.31 12.67
N LEU A 359 0.94 -17.98 13.33
CA LEU A 359 1.89 -17.44 14.32
C LEU A 359 2.90 -16.40 13.76
N LEU A 360 2.96 -16.23 12.44
CA LEU A 360 3.73 -15.21 11.72
C LEU A 360 2.79 -14.50 10.75
N PRO A 361 2.99 -13.20 10.44
CA PRO A 361 2.18 -12.53 9.42
C PRO A 361 2.27 -13.32 8.11
N PRO A 362 1.13 -13.75 7.53
CA PRO A 362 1.14 -14.43 6.25
C PRO A 362 1.69 -13.50 5.17
N PRO A 363 2.35 -14.03 4.13
CA PRO A 363 2.87 -13.20 3.07
C PRO A 363 1.74 -12.51 2.31
N ARG A 364 1.87 -11.20 2.08
CA ARG A 364 0.83 -10.40 1.43
C ARG A 364 0.56 -10.84 -0.01
N VAL A 365 1.49 -11.56 -0.62
CA VAL A 365 1.33 -12.18 -1.95
C VAL A 365 0.16 -13.18 -2.00
N TRP A 366 -0.32 -13.67 -0.84
CA TRP A 366 -1.50 -14.53 -0.74
C TRP A 366 -2.80 -13.76 -0.40
N GLU A 367 -2.69 -12.49 -0.01
CA GLU A 367 -3.82 -11.68 0.50
C GLU A 367 -4.20 -10.50 -0.40
N GLU A 368 -3.34 -10.12 -1.34
CA GLU A 368 -3.53 -8.97 -2.22
C GLU A 368 -3.88 -9.37 -3.66
N ASN A 369 -4.46 -8.41 -4.41
CA ASN A 369 -4.66 -8.56 -5.84
C ASN A 369 -3.30 -8.49 -6.56
N LEU A 370 -2.95 -9.56 -7.28
CA LEU A 370 -1.67 -9.68 -8.01
C LEU A 370 -1.70 -9.06 -9.42
N SER A 371 -2.85 -8.61 -9.95
CA SER A 371 -2.93 -8.02 -11.30
C SER A 371 -1.94 -6.87 -11.54
N PRO A 372 -1.72 -5.92 -10.59
CA PRO A 372 -0.69 -4.89 -10.75
C PRO A 372 0.73 -5.47 -10.84
N LEU A 373 1.03 -6.50 -10.06
CA LEU A 373 2.34 -7.17 -10.07
C LEU A 373 2.55 -7.90 -11.41
N VAL A 374 1.57 -8.71 -11.84
CA VAL A 374 1.66 -9.46 -13.11
C VAL A 374 1.85 -8.51 -14.29
N LEU A 375 1.15 -7.37 -14.31
CA LEU A 375 1.32 -6.34 -15.33
C LEU A 375 2.76 -5.81 -15.38
N LEU A 376 3.36 -5.55 -14.20
CA LEU A 376 4.75 -5.10 -14.09
C LEU A 376 5.76 -6.19 -14.51
N LEU A 377 5.54 -7.45 -14.13
CA LEU A 377 6.41 -8.57 -14.52
C LEU A 377 6.37 -8.82 -16.03
N LYS A 378 5.19 -8.75 -16.64
CA LYS A 378 5.02 -8.83 -18.11
C LYS A 378 5.70 -7.67 -18.82
N ARG A 379 5.68 -6.45 -18.25
CA ARG A 379 6.45 -5.30 -18.77
C ARG A 379 7.96 -5.54 -18.79
N LYS A 380 8.45 -6.32 -17.83
CA LYS A 380 9.83 -6.80 -17.76
C LYS A 380 10.18 -7.95 -18.70
N GLN A 381 9.24 -8.38 -19.55
CA GLN A 381 9.39 -9.50 -20.48
C GLN A 381 9.63 -10.84 -19.77
N ILE A 382 9.12 -10.98 -18.55
CA ILE A 382 9.07 -12.27 -17.88
C ILE A 382 7.87 -13.03 -18.47
N ALA A 383 8.17 -14.07 -19.24
CA ALA A 383 7.16 -14.82 -20.00
C ALA A 383 6.14 -15.48 -19.08
N GLU A 384 6.60 -16.17 -18.02
CA GLU A 384 5.76 -16.83 -17.04
C GLU A 384 6.00 -16.25 -15.64
N PRO A 385 5.03 -15.51 -15.07
CA PRO A 385 5.15 -15.01 -13.70
C PRO A 385 5.39 -16.11 -12.66
N GLY A 386 4.98 -17.36 -12.94
CA GLY A 386 5.23 -18.50 -12.06
C GLY A 386 6.69 -18.97 -12.01
N GLU A 387 7.53 -18.56 -12.97
CA GLU A 387 8.96 -18.91 -13.00
C GLU A 387 9.84 -17.93 -12.21
N CYS A 388 9.30 -16.78 -11.79
CA CYS A 388 10.01 -15.85 -10.90
C CYS A 388 10.36 -16.52 -9.58
N HIS A 389 11.57 -16.26 -9.07
CA HIS A 389 11.99 -16.76 -7.76
C HIS A 389 11.32 -15.99 -6.62
N PHE A 390 10.04 -16.22 -6.36
CA PHE A 390 9.37 -15.63 -5.19
C PHE A 390 9.86 -16.26 -3.88
N LEU A 391 9.89 -15.46 -2.81
CA LEU A 391 10.18 -15.93 -1.46
C LEU A 391 9.12 -16.90 -0.94
N ASP A 392 7.86 -16.64 -1.28
CA ASP A 392 6.74 -17.56 -1.22
C ASP A 392 6.02 -17.53 -2.56
N LEU A 393 5.84 -18.69 -3.19
CA LEU A 393 5.09 -18.76 -4.44
C LEU A 393 3.64 -18.33 -4.21
N PRO A 394 3.09 -17.41 -5.02
CA PRO A 394 1.66 -17.16 -5.03
C PRO A 394 0.90 -18.43 -5.40
N ALA A 395 -0.34 -18.54 -4.90
CA ALA A 395 -1.22 -19.63 -5.32
C ALA A 395 -1.42 -19.58 -6.85
N PRO A 396 -1.32 -20.71 -7.57
CA PRO A 396 -1.52 -20.74 -9.02
C PRO A 396 -2.86 -20.12 -9.43
N GLU A 397 -3.91 -20.31 -8.63
CA GLU A 397 -5.22 -19.73 -8.85
C GLU A 397 -5.21 -18.21 -8.79
N ALA A 398 -4.42 -17.61 -7.89
CA ALA A 398 -4.30 -16.16 -7.78
C ALA A 398 -3.55 -15.57 -8.98
N LEU A 399 -2.49 -16.24 -9.46
CA LEU A 399 -1.79 -15.85 -10.68
C LEU A 399 -2.66 -15.99 -11.92
N MET A 400 -3.39 -17.11 -12.06
CA MET A 400 -4.32 -17.32 -13.16
C MET A 400 -5.43 -16.26 -13.16
N GLN A 401 -6.00 -15.95 -11.99
CA GLN A 401 -7.00 -14.89 -11.87
C GLN A 401 -6.43 -13.53 -12.29
N ALA A 402 -5.20 -13.21 -11.90
CA ALA A 402 -4.55 -11.96 -12.29
C ALA A 402 -4.32 -11.88 -13.82
N LEU A 403 -3.91 -12.98 -14.45
CA LEU A 403 -3.76 -13.08 -15.90
C LEU A 403 -5.11 -12.95 -16.61
N GLU A 404 -6.16 -13.64 -16.13
CA GLU A 404 -7.53 -13.52 -16.65
C GLU A 404 -8.05 -12.09 -16.51
N ASP A 405 -7.86 -11.44 -15.37
CA ASP A 405 -8.29 -10.06 -15.14
C ASP A 405 -7.61 -9.10 -16.13
N LEU A 406 -6.31 -9.28 -16.39
CA LEU A 406 -5.56 -8.47 -17.35
C LEU A 406 -5.98 -8.75 -18.81
N ASP A 407 -6.24 -10.01 -19.16
CA ASP A 407 -6.82 -10.41 -20.45
C ASP A 407 -8.20 -9.75 -20.66
N TYR A 408 -9.08 -9.80 -19.67
CA TYR A 408 -10.39 -9.14 -19.72
C TYR A 408 -10.28 -7.62 -19.89
N LEU A 409 -9.25 -6.98 -19.34
CA LEU A 409 -8.95 -5.56 -19.54
C LEU A 409 -8.33 -5.23 -20.92
N ALA A 410 -8.06 -6.26 -21.73
CA ALA A 410 -7.30 -6.22 -22.98
C ALA A 410 -5.86 -5.72 -22.79
N ALA A 411 -5.29 -5.90 -21.58
CA ALA A 411 -3.90 -5.59 -21.30
C ALA A 411 -2.95 -6.66 -21.87
N LEU A 412 -3.45 -7.87 -22.10
CA LEU A 412 -2.73 -8.96 -22.75
C LEU A 412 -3.26 -9.18 -24.17
N ASP A 413 -2.42 -9.74 -25.05
CA ASP A 413 -2.83 -10.25 -26.36
C ASP A 413 -3.16 -11.76 -26.32
N ASP A 414 -3.53 -12.33 -27.47
CA ASP A 414 -3.93 -13.74 -27.60
C ASP A 414 -2.80 -14.73 -27.23
N ASP A 415 -1.54 -14.27 -27.27
CA ASP A 415 -0.35 -15.05 -26.90
C ASP A 415 0.02 -14.89 -25.41
N GLY A 416 -0.66 -13.98 -24.69
CA GLY A 416 -0.44 -13.69 -23.28
C GLY A 416 0.70 -12.69 -23.01
N ASP A 417 1.17 -11.99 -24.04
CA ASP A 417 2.12 -10.89 -23.94
C ASP A 417 1.41 -9.55 -23.76
N LEU A 418 2.15 -8.49 -23.40
CA LEU A 418 1.54 -7.17 -23.26
C LEU A 418 1.08 -6.62 -24.60
N SER A 419 -0.20 -6.27 -24.68
CA SER A 419 -0.73 -5.49 -25.79
C SER A 419 -0.23 -4.03 -25.74
N ASP A 420 -0.41 -3.26 -26.83
CA ASP A 420 -0.13 -1.81 -26.83
C ASP A 420 -0.86 -1.10 -25.68
N LEU A 421 -2.08 -1.53 -25.39
CA LEU A 421 -2.85 -1.03 -24.25
C LEU A 421 -2.22 -1.45 -22.92
N GLY A 422 -1.77 -2.70 -22.78
CA GLY A 422 -1.08 -3.19 -21.59
C GLY A 422 0.20 -2.41 -21.28
N ILE A 423 0.98 -2.08 -22.31
CA ILE A 423 2.17 -1.23 -22.19
C ILE A 423 1.77 0.13 -21.63
N ILE A 424 0.75 0.79 -22.20
CA ILE A 424 0.28 2.09 -21.73
C ILE A 424 -0.26 1.99 -20.30
N LEU A 425 -1.06 0.98 -19.97
CA LEU A 425 -1.60 0.75 -18.62
C LEU A 425 -0.48 0.63 -17.59
N SER A 426 0.62 -0.05 -17.95
CA SER A 426 1.77 -0.25 -17.05
C SER A 426 2.56 1.02 -16.75
N GLU A 427 2.32 2.13 -17.47
CA GLU A 427 2.92 3.44 -17.19
C GLU A 427 2.18 4.23 -16.11
N PHE A 428 0.92 3.90 -15.84
CA PHE A 428 0.12 4.62 -14.86
C PHE A 428 0.37 4.10 -13.44
N PRO A 429 0.55 4.98 -12.44
CA PRO A 429 0.67 4.60 -11.03
C PRO A 429 -0.71 4.29 -10.41
N LEU A 430 -1.56 3.57 -11.15
CA LEU A 430 -2.96 3.26 -10.79
C LEU A 430 -3.21 1.76 -10.85
N ALA A 431 -4.27 1.30 -10.19
CA ALA A 431 -4.75 -0.07 -10.41
C ALA A 431 -5.13 -0.26 -11.89
N PRO A 432 -4.89 -1.44 -12.50
CA PRO A 432 -5.16 -1.70 -13.92
C PRO A 432 -6.60 -1.34 -14.34
N GLU A 433 -7.58 -1.59 -13.48
CA GLU A 433 -8.99 -1.28 -13.73
C GLU A 433 -9.24 0.24 -13.80
N LEU A 434 -8.62 1.01 -12.92
CA LEU A 434 -8.75 2.46 -12.88
C LEU A 434 -7.98 3.12 -14.02
N ALA A 435 -6.78 2.63 -14.32
CA ALA A 435 -6.00 3.04 -15.49
C ALA A 435 -6.79 2.78 -16.78
N LYS A 436 -7.45 1.63 -16.91
CA LYS A 436 -8.33 1.31 -18.05
C LYS A 436 -9.50 2.28 -18.16
N ALA A 437 -10.17 2.59 -17.04
CA ALA A 437 -11.25 3.57 -17.02
C ALA A 437 -10.78 4.98 -17.43
N LEU A 438 -9.59 5.38 -17.00
CA LEU A 438 -8.96 6.64 -17.40
C LEU A 438 -8.64 6.66 -18.91
N LEU A 439 -8.07 5.59 -19.46
CA LEU A 439 -7.81 5.51 -20.90
C LEU A 439 -9.10 5.52 -21.72
N ALA A 440 -10.15 4.81 -21.29
CA ALA A 440 -11.43 4.82 -21.99
C ALA A 440 -12.13 6.18 -21.96
N SER A 441 -11.87 7.02 -20.95
CA SER A 441 -12.42 8.37 -20.89
C SER A 441 -12.01 9.25 -22.07
N CYS A 442 -10.88 8.93 -22.71
CA CYS A 442 -10.41 9.55 -23.97
C CYS A 442 -11.41 9.34 -25.11
N GLU A 443 -12.02 8.15 -25.20
CA GLU A 443 -13.01 7.84 -26.24
C GLU A 443 -14.37 8.51 -25.97
N PHE A 444 -14.69 8.70 -24.68
CA PHE A 444 -15.98 9.23 -24.24
C PHE A 444 -15.98 10.74 -23.97
N ASN A 445 -14.85 11.43 -24.14
CA ASN A 445 -14.67 12.87 -23.89
C ASN A 445 -15.02 13.30 -22.45
N CYS A 446 -14.59 12.52 -21.46
CA CYS A 446 -14.77 12.81 -20.03
C CYS A 446 -13.46 12.65 -19.23
N VAL A 447 -12.34 13.01 -19.86
CA VAL A 447 -10.98 12.87 -19.32
C VAL A 447 -10.76 13.74 -18.09
N ASP A 448 -11.23 14.99 -18.10
CA ASP A 448 -11.04 15.92 -16.97
C ASP A 448 -11.70 15.42 -15.68
N GLU A 449 -12.94 14.92 -15.79
CA GLU A 449 -13.67 14.33 -14.68
C GLU A 449 -13.07 12.99 -14.24
N MET A 450 -12.62 12.16 -15.18
CA MET A 450 -12.01 10.88 -14.87
C MET A 450 -10.62 11.03 -14.24
N LEU A 451 -9.83 12.03 -14.64
CA LEU A 451 -8.57 12.39 -13.98
C LEU A 451 -8.83 12.78 -12.52
N THR A 452 -9.82 13.64 -12.31
CA THR A 452 -10.23 14.07 -10.97
C THR A 452 -10.68 12.88 -10.13
N LEU A 453 -11.51 12.01 -10.70
CA LEU A 453 -12.00 10.82 -10.04
C LEU A 453 -10.86 9.84 -9.72
N ALA A 454 -9.97 9.55 -10.67
CA ALA A 454 -8.83 8.65 -10.46
C ALA A 454 -7.90 9.15 -9.35
N ALA A 455 -7.64 10.46 -9.33
CA ALA A 455 -6.84 11.07 -8.28
C ALA A 455 -7.52 11.00 -6.91
N MET A 456 -8.82 11.30 -6.86
CA MET A 456 -9.61 11.21 -5.63
C MET A 456 -9.69 9.79 -5.10
N LEU A 457 -9.93 8.77 -5.93
CA LEU A 457 -10.02 7.36 -5.53
C LEU A 457 -8.69 6.83 -5.01
N THR A 458 -7.58 7.24 -5.63
CA THR A 458 -6.24 6.81 -5.21
C THR A 458 -5.82 7.48 -3.90
N ALA A 459 -6.19 8.75 -3.69
CA ALA A 459 -5.96 9.48 -2.44
C ALA A 459 -7.08 9.26 -1.38
N ALA A 460 -8.13 8.47 -1.67
CA ALA A 460 -9.35 8.41 -0.87
C ALA A 460 -9.28 7.73 0.51
N PRO A 461 -8.32 6.86 0.89
CA PRO A 461 -8.32 6.38 2.27
C PRO A 461 -7.95 7.56 3.19
N GLY A 462 -8.97 8.17 3.80
CA GLY A 462 -8.79 9.24 4.79
C GLY A 462 -9.17 10.66 4.35
N PHE A 463 -9.75 10.89 3.16
CA PHE A 463 -10.19 12.28 2.80
C PHE A 463 -11.35 12.79 3.64
N THR A 464 -12.07 11.89 4.34
CA THR A 464 -13.17 12.28 5.22
C THR A 464 -12.96 11.78 6.63
N ARG A 465 -13.21 12.65 7.60
CA ARG A 465 -13.30 12.30 9.01
C ARG A 465 -14.76 12.18 9.46
N PRO A 466 -15.05 11.46 10.54
CA PRO A 466 -16.38 11.46 11.16
C PRO A 466 -16.79 12.90 11.49
N PRO A 467 -18.02 13.34 11.16
CA PRO A 467 -18.44 14.70 11.45
C PRO A 467 -18.65 14.88 12.96
N LEU A 468 -18.10 15.95 13.53
CA LEU A 468 -18.10 16.20 14.97
C LEU A 468 -19.39 16.80 15.48
N CYS A 469 -20.08 17.50 14.59
CA CYS A 469 -21.33 18.14 14.91
C CYS A 469 -22.33 17.98 13.77
N ALA A 470 -23.61 18.13 14.09
CA ALA A 470 -24.68 18.10 13.10
C ALA A 470 -24.49 19.14 11.99
N LYS A 471 -23.84 20.28 12.30
CA LYS A 471 -23.53 21.32 11.32
C LYS A 471 -22.50 20.85 10.29
N GLU A 472 -21.41 20.24 10.73
CA GLU A 472 -20.38 19.66 9.86
C GLU A 472 -20.95 18.53 9.00
N ALA A 473 -21.75 17.64 9.61
CA ALA A 473 -22.46 16.59 8.88
C ALA A 473 -23.38 17.16 7.79
N ALA A 474 -24.11 18.25 8.09
CA ALA A 474 -24.99 18.90 7.12
C ALA A 474 -24.22 19.56 5.98
N LEU A 475 -23.10 20.23 6.28
CA LEU A 475 -22.24 20.85 5.26
C LEU A 475 -21.57 19.80 4.37
N ARG A 476 -21.20 18.64 4.93
CA ARG A 476 -20.67 17.50 4.17
C ARG A 476 -21.72 16.89 3.25
N ARG A 477 -22.94 16.66 3.75
CA ARG A 477 -24.06 16.16 2.93
C ARG A 477 -24.40 17.08 1.76
N ALA A 478 -24.13 18.38 1.89
CA ALA A 478 -24.34 19.33 0.78
C ALA A 478 -23.39 19.10 -0.41
N LEU A 479 -22.31 18.33 -0.22
CA LEU A 479 -21.37 17.93 -1.29
C LEU A 479 -21.71 16.55 -1.89
N GLU A 480 -22.77 15.89 -1.42
CA GLU A 480 -23.23 14.62 -2.00
C GLU A 480 -23.98 14.89 -3.32
N HIS A 481 -23.60 14.15 -4.36
CA HIS A 481 -24.23 14.24 -5.67
C HIS A 481 -25.32 13.17 -5.81
N ALA A 482 -26.45 13.53 -6.43
CA ALA A 482 -27.60 12.63 -6.60
C ALA A 482 -27.29 11.40 -7.49
N ASP A 483 -26.28 11.50 -8.35
CA ASP A 483 -25.88 10.43 -9.27
C ASP A 483 -24.97 9.35 -8.64
N GLY A 484 -24.49 9.57 -7.41
CA GLY A 484 -23.75 8.59 -6.63
C GLY A 484 -22.36 9.05 -6.17
N ASP A 485 -21.65 8.14 -5.50
CA ASP A 485 -20.43 8.45 -4.74
C ASP A 485 -19.29 8.99 -5.62
N HIS A 486 -19.08 8.43 -6.82
CA HIS A 486 -18.05 8.93 -7.74
C HIS A 486 -18.30 10.38 -8.17
N SER A 487 -19.56 10.75 -8.43
CA SER A 487 -19.90 12.14 -8.74
C SER A 487 -19.74 13.06 -7.51
N SER A 488 -20.03 12.55 -6.30
CA SER A 488 -19.75 13.28 -5.06
C SER A 488 -18.25 13.55 -4.90
N LEU A 489 -17.37 12.60 -5.25
CA LEU A 489 -15.91 12.80 -5.18
C LEU A 489 -15.44 13.93 -6.11
N ILE A 490 -15.94 13.95 -7.34
CA ILE A 490 -15.64 15.03 -8.29
C ILE A 490 -16.14 16.36 -7.73
N GLN A 491 -17.38 16.40 -7.21
CA GLN A 491 -17.96 17.61 -6.62
C GLN A 491 -17.17 18.11 -5.40
N VAL A 492 -16.68 17.21 -4.54
CA VAL A 492 -15.82 17.56 -3.40
C VAL A 492 -14.53 18.22 -3.89
N TYR A 493 -13.88 17.65 -4.89
CA TYR A 493 -12.63 18.18 -5.45
C TYR A 493 -12.86 19.55 -6.13
N GLU A 494 -13.87 19.68 -6.98
CA GLU A 494 -14.20 20.95 -7.63
C GLU A 494 -14.50 22.04 -6.60
N ALA A 495 -15.29 21.72 -5.57
CA ALA A 495 -15.59 22.67 -4.50
C ALA A 495 -14.33 23.06 -3.71
N PHE A 496 -13.42 22.13 -3.45
CA PHE A 496 -12.13 22.40 -2.81
C PHE A 496 -11.29 23.39 -3.62
N ILE A 497 -11.17 23.18 -4.93
CA ILE A 497 -10.42 24.07 -5.83
C ILE A 497 -11.10 25.44 -5.94
N GLN A 498 -12.43 25.50 -6.06
CA GLN A 498 -13.19 26.75 -6.14
C GLN A 498 -13.04 27.62 -4.87
N ASN A 499 -12.83 26.98 -3.71
CA ASN A 499 -12.60 27.68 -2.44
C ASN A 499 -11.10 27.94 -2.17
N GLY A 500 -10.24 27.82 -3.19
CA GLY A 500 -8.83 28.19 -3.09
C GLY A 500 -7.96 27.19 -2.35
N ALA A 501 -8.37 25.93 -2.25
CA ALA A 501 -7.68 24.88 -1.50
C ALA A 501 -7.46 25.22 -0.01
N ASP A 502 -8.41 25.95 0.59
CA ASP A 502 -8.33 26.44 1.95
C ASP A 502 -8.51 25.33 3.00
N GLU A 503 -7.61 25.30 3.98
CA GLU A 503 -7.63 24.33 5.09
C GLU A 503 -8.87 24.53 5.98
N THR A 504 -9.24 25.78 6.27
CA THR A 504 -10.38 26.05 7.17
C THR A 504 -11.71 25.62 6.56
N TRP A 505 -11.84 25.74 5.23
CA TRP A 505 -12.97 25.23 4.47
C TRP A 505 -13.11 23.69 4.57
N CYS A 506 -11.98 22.97 4.50
CA CYS A 506 -11.93 21.52 4.66
C CYS A 506 -12.33 21.11 6.09
N GLN A 507 -11.73 21.74 7.10
CA GLN A 507 -12.03 21.47 8.51
C GLN A 507 -13.52 21.67 8.83
N ALA A 508 -14.16 22.73 8.32
CA ALA A 508 -15.58 23.00 8.53
C ALA A 508 -16.53 21.93 7.95
N ARG A 509 -16.05 21.07 7.06
CA ARG A 509 -16.81 20.03 6.34
C ARG A 509 -16.38 18.61 6.66
N GLY A 510 -15.45 18.42 7.59
CA GLY A 510 -14.94 17.10 7.92
C GLY A 510 -14.12 16.47 6.80
N LEU A 511 -13.43 17.30 6.02
CA LEU A 511 -12.53 16.87 4.97
C LEU A 511 -11.08 16.98 5.44
N ASN A 512 -10.27 15.99 5.08
CA ASN A 512 -8.83 16.01 5.32
C ASN A 512 -8.14 16.83 4.21
N TRP A 513 -7.58 17.97 4.60
CA TRP A 513 -6.89 18.87 3.68
C TRP A 513 -5.65 18.21 3.05
N ALA A 514 -4.86 17.46 3.82
CA ALA A 514 -3.65 16.81 3.33
C ALA A 514 -3.97 15.79 2.22
N ALA A 515 -5.02 14.99 2.41
CA ALA A 515 -5.48 14.02 1.40
C ALA A 515 -5.99 14.71 0.11
N LEU A 516 -6.68 15.84 0.21
CA LEU A 516 -7.13 16.61 -0.96
C LEU A 516 -5.96 17.29 -1.70
N CYS A 517 -4.95 17.75 -0.97
CA CYS A 517 -3.70 18.24 -1.55
C CYS A 517 -2.93 17.12 -2.29
N GLN A 518 -2.88 15.91 -1.73
CA GLN A 518 -2.31 14.75 -2.41
C GLN A 518 -3.09 14.39 -3.68
N ALA A 519 -4.43 14.37 -3.60
CA ALA A 519 -5.28 14.16 -4.77
C ALA A 519 -5.00 15.21 -5.86
N ARG A 520 -4.77 16.48 -5.49
CA ARG A 520 -4.40 17.52 -6.45
C ARG A 520 -3.06 17.23 -7.14
N LYS A 521 -2.02 16.89 -6.38
CA LYS A 521 -0.70 16.54 -6.94
C LYS A 521 -0.80 15.35 -7.89
N LEU A 522 -1.48 14.27 -7.48
CA LEU A 522 -1.69 13.10 -8.32
C LEU A 522 -2.46 13.43 -9.60
N ARG A 523 -3.48 14.30 -9.52
CA ARG A 523 -4.22 14.74 -10.72
C ARG A 523 -3.31 15.49 -11.70
N GLU A 524 -2.41 16.33 -11.20
CA GLU A 524 -1.41 17.04 -12.01
C GLU A 524 -0.41 16.05 -12.65
N GLU A 525 0.11 15.09 -11.89
CA GLU A 525 1.00 14.02 -12.39
C GLU A 525 0.34 13.17 -13.48
N LEU A 526 -0.91 12.74 -13.26
CA LEU A 526 -1.65 11.95 -14.25
C LEU A 526 -1.91 12.76 -15.53
N LEU A 527 -2.19 14.05 -15.41
CA LEU A 527 -2.37 14.93 -16.57
C LEU A 527 -1.06 15.07 -17.36
N GLU A 528 0.06 15.31 -16.68
CA GLU A 528 1.39 15.38 -17.31
C GLU A 528 1.77 14.06 -18.00
N LEU A 529 1.47 12.93 -17.34
CA LEU A 529 1.68 11.60 -17.92
C LEU A 529 0.85 11.41 -19.19
N MET A 530 -0.44 11.78 -19.18
CA MET A 530 -1.30 11.70 -20.36
C MET A 530 -0.81 12.59 -21.50
N GLN A 531 -0.32 13.80 -21.19
CA GLN A 531 0.28 14.70 -22.18
C GLN A 531 1.57 14.12 -22.77
N ARG A 532 2.42 13.52 -21.93
CA ARG A 532 3.67 12.87 -22.35
C ARG A 532 3.43 11.68 -23.28
N ILE A 533 2.36 10.92 -23.04
CA ILE A 533 1.96 9.78 -23.88
C ILE A 533 1.11 10.24 -25.09
N GLU A 534 0.86 11.55 -25.24
CA GLU A 534 0.07 12.15 -26.32
C GLU A 534 -1.39 11.68 -26.41
N LEU A 535 -2.01 11.40 -25.25
CA LEU A 535 -3.43 11.03 -25.16
C LEU A 535 -4.35 12.26 -25.31
N PRO A 536 -5.52 12.11 -25.94
CA PRO A 536 -6.43 13.23 -26.15
C PRO A 536 -7.07 13.68 -24.83
N LEU A 537 -7.12 15.00 -24.61
CA LEU A 537 -7.71 15.62 -23.41
C LEU A 537 -9.06 16.25 -23.74
N SER A 538 -10.03 16.13 -22.83
CA SER A 538 -11.34 16.78 -22.95
C SER A 538 -11.42 18.05 -22.10
N GLN A 539 -12.30 18.98 -22.48
CA GLN A 539 -12.65 20.12 -21.63
C GLN A 539 -13.59 19.69 -20.49
N PRO A 540 -13.59 20.39 -19.35
CA PRO A 540 -14.51 20.11 -18.25
C PRO A 540 -15.96 20.33 -18.66
N ALA A 541 -16.81 19.34 -18.39
CA ALA A 541 -18.23 19.31 -18.74
C ALA A 541 -19.10 18.70 -17.61
N PHE A 542 -18.57 18.64 -16.39
CA PHE A 542 -19.23 18.10 -15.20
C PHE A 542 -20.62 18.73 -14.98
N GLY A 543 -21.58 17.90 -14.55
CA GLY A 543 -22.98 18.29 -14.35
C GLY A 543 -23.87 18.20 -15.60
N SER A 544 -23.32 18.02 -16.81
CA SER A 544 -24.14 17.77 -18.00
C SER A 544 -24.64 16.32 -18.07
N GLU A 545 -25.86 16.10 -18.57
CA GLU A 545 -26.43 14.73 -18.66
C GLU A 545 -25.59 13.82 -19.57
N GLN A 546 -24.99 14.40 -20.61
CA GLN A 546 -24.12 13.67 -21.53
C GLN A 546 -22.80 13.26 -20.86
N ASN A 547 -22.12 14.19 -20.16
CA ASN A 547 -20.89 13.88 -19.44
C ASN A 547 -21.12 12.80 -18.37
N ARG A 548 -22.24 12.87 -17.63
CA ARG A 548 -22.60 11.82 -16.67
C ARG A 548 -22.68 10.43 -17.31
N ARG A 549 -23.33 10.34 -18.48
CA ARG A 549 -23.43 9.10 -19.25
C ARG A 549 -22.05 8.64 -19.71
N ASP A 550 -21.22 9.55 -20.18
CA ASP A 550 -19.89 9.23 -20.68
C ASP A 550 -18.93 8.79 -19.56
N LEU A 551 -18.98 9.43 -18.39
CA LEU A 551 -18.27 9.01 -17.18
C LEU A 551 -18.68 7.60 -16.74
N GLN A 552 -19.98 7.29 -16.77
CA GLN A 552 -20.46 5.93 -16.47
C GLN A 552 -19.94 4.90 -17.47
N LYS A 553 -19.84 5.21 -18.77
CA LYS A 553 -19.24 4.29 -19.76
C LYS A 553 -17.76 4.06 -19.50
N ALA A 554 -17.02 5.14 -19.22
CA ALA A 554 -15.60 5.07 -18.90
C ALA A 554 -15.38 4.19 -17.66
N LEU A 555 -16.13 4.41 -16.58
CA LEU A 555 -16.07 3.56 -15.38
C LEU A 555 -16.40 2.09 -15.68
N VAL A 556 -17.44 1.82 -16.46
CA VAL A 556 -17.82 0.46 -16.85
C VAL A 556 -16.68 -0.24 -17.60
N SER A 557 -15.92 0.48 -18.43
CA SER A 557 -14.85 -0.13 -19.21
C SER A 557 -13.73 -0.73 -18.37
N GLY A 558 -13.48 -0.21 -17.16
CA GLY A 558 -12.47 -0.71 -16.22
C GLY A 558 -13.05 -1.59 -15.11
N TYR A 559 -14.21 -1.20 -14.55
CA TYR A 559 -14.79 -1.84 -13.36
C TYR A 559 -15.88 -2.88 -13.66
N PHE A 560 -16.06 -3.32 -14.91
CA PHE A 560 -17.12 -4.28 -15.27
C PHE A 560 -17.02 -5.62 -14.51
N LEU A 561 -15.81 -6.05 -14.12
CA LEU A 561 -15.59 -7.26 -13.32
C LEU A 561 -16.16 -7.15 -11.89
N LYS A 562 -16.30 -5.92 -11.35
CA LYS A 562 -16.79 -5.65 -9.98
C LYS A 562 -18.30 -5.36 -9.91
N CYS A 563 -19.07 -5.82 -10.89
CA CYS A 563 -20.52 -5.60 -10.97
C CYS A 563 -21.33 -6.80 -10.47
N PRO A 564 -21.90 -6.80 -9.26
CA PRO A 564 -22.71 -7.90 -8.77
C PRO A 564 -24.05 -7.94 -9.50
N ARG A 565 -24.47 -9.16 -9.84
CA ARG A 565 -25.80 -9.43 -10.35
C ARG A 565 -26.79 -9.45 -9.19
N ARG A 566 -27.89 -8.69 -9.27
CA ARG A 566 -29.01 -8.85 -8.32
C ARG A 566 -29.53 -10.29 -8.41
N PRO A 567 -29.59 -11.05 -7.30
CA PRO A 567 -29.88 -12.49 -7.33
C PRO A 567 -31.33 -12.85 -7.71
N ASN A 568 -32.23 -11.88 -7.91
CA ASN A 568 -33.66 -12.12 -8.17
C ASN A 568 -34.16 -11.66 -9.55
N LEU A 569 -33.29 -11.47 -10.54
CA LEU A 569 -33.72 -11.36 -11.94
C LEU A 569 -33.16 -12.51 -12.77
N VAL A 570 -34.04 -13.49 -13.06
CA VAL A 570 -33.83 -14.45 -14.14
C VAL A 570 -33.91 -13.66 -15.44
N VAL A 571 -32.77 -13.23 -15.97
CA VAL A 571 -32.66 -12.88 -17.38
C VAL A 571 -32.46 -14.19 -18.12
N ALA A 572 -33.47 -14.61 -18.89
CA ALA A 572 -33.33 -15.73 -19.81
C ALA A 572 -32.27 -15.35 -20.86
N SER A 573 -31.02 -15.74 -20.62
CA SER A 573 -29.96 -15.68 -21.64
C SER A 573 -30.34 -16.68 -22.74
N GLY A 574 -30.70 -16.15 -23.90
CA GLY A 574 -31.10 -16.93 -25.07
C GLY A 574 -29.94 -17.75 -25.63
N LEU A 575 -29.78 -18.97 -25.11
CA LEU A 575 -29.15 -20.08 -25.81
C LEU A 575 -30.23 -21.15 -26.03
N ARG A 576 -30.60 -21.29 -27.31
CA ARG A 576 -31.54 -22.24 -27.93
C ARG A 576 -32.17 -23.30 -27.00
N LYS A 577 -33.50 -23.25 -26.83
CA LYS A 577 -34.35 -24.46 -26.71
C LYS A 577 -35.73 -24.22 -27.33
N LYS A 578 -36.20 -25.25 -28.05
CA LYS A 578 -37.42 -25.35 -28.87
C LYS A 578 -38.71 -24.95 -28.14
N ARG A 579 -39.66 -24.40 -28.92
CA ARG A 579 -41.05 -24.11 -28.54
C ARG A 579 -41.80 -25.33 -27.98
N LEU A 580 -42.70 -25.06 -27.02
CA LEU A 580 -44.02 -25.70 -26.92
C LEU A 580 -45.02 -24.75 -26.23
N GLY A 581 -46.10 -24.41 -26.95
CA GLY A 581 -47.47 -24.28 -26.42
C GLY A 581 -47.89 -23.08 -25.54
N ASN A 582 -48.57 -22.12 -26.18
CA ASN A 582 -49.74 -21.31 -25.78
C ASN A 582 -50.07 -21.00 -24.29
N GLY A 583 -50.31 -19.71 -24.01
CA GLY A 583 -51.18 -19.28 -22.91
C GLY A 583 -51.05 -17.81 -22.48
N ALA A 584 -51.93 -16.96 -23.03
CA ALA A 584 -52.52 -15.73 -22.47
C ALA A 584 -51.66 -14.68 -21.68
N GLY A 585 -51.44 -13.54 -22.36
CA GLY A 585 -51.72 -12.18 -21.90
C GLY A 585 -51.38 -11.71 -20.48
N GLU A 586 -50.31 -10.92 -20.36
CA GLU A 586 -50.16 -9.83 -19.39
C GLU A 586 -49.30 -8.71 -20.00
N PRO A 587 -49.57 -7.41 -19.71
CA PRO A 587 -48.81 -6.30 -20.28
C PRO A 587 -47.45 -6.14 -19.59
N GLU A 588 -46.36 -6.25 -20.36
CA GLU A 588 -44.99 -5.98 -19.92
C GLU A 588 -44.82 -4.51 -19.49
N ALA A 589 -44.81 -4.26 -18.18
CA ALA A 589 -44.17 -3.07 -17.63
C ALA A 589 -42.65 -3.24 -17.75
N ARG A 590 -42.00 -2.46 -18.63
CA ARG A 590 -40.54 -2.33 -18.71
C ARG A 590 -39.97 -1.87 -17.36
N LYS A 591 -39.63 -2.81 -16.48
CA LYS A 591 -38.82 -2.54 -15.29
C LYS A 591 -37.36 -2.39 -15.74
N ARG A 592 -36.83 -1.15 -15.74
CA ARG A 592 -35.39 -0.87 -15.92
C ARG A 592 -34.63 -1.66 -14.85
N THR A 593 -33.74 -2.54 -15.27
CA THR A 593 -32.81 -3.22 -14.36
C THR A 593 -31.63 -2.27 -14.12
N GLU A 594 -31.42 -1.88 -12.87
CA GLU A 594 -30.29 -1.06 -12.44
C GLU A 594 -29.20 -1.97 -11.86
N PHE A 595 -27.99 -1.88 -12.41
CA PHE A 595 -26.78 -2.40 -11.80
C PHE A 595 -26.16 -1.33 -10.91
N ARG A 596 -25.44 -1.75 -9.87
CA ARG A 596 -24.59 -0.88 -9.06
C ARG A 596 -23.15 -1.38 -9.14
N PHE A 597 -22.19 -0.47 -9.23
CA PHE A 597 -20.75 -0.75 -9.17
C PHE A 597 -20.22 -0.51 -7.77
N TYR A 598 -19.18 -1.27 -7.43
CA TYR A 598 -18.59 -1.25 -6.11
C TYR A 598 -17.08 -1.28 -6.23
N GLU A 599 -16.43 -0.44 -5.44
CA GLU A 599 -14.98 -0.33 -5.38
C GLU A 599 -14.41 -1.18 -4.22
N ILE A 600 -15.08 -1.17 -3.07
CA ILE A 600 -14.68 -1.89 -1.84
C ILE A 600 -15.91 -2.58 -1.23
N GLY A 601 -15.78 -3.87 -0.89
CA GLY A 601 -16.77 -4.61 -0.11
C GLY A 601 -16.42 -4.59 1.38
N VAL A 602 -17.24 -3.93 2.20
CA VAL A 602 -17.06 -3.90 3.66
C VAL A 602 -18.06 -4.84 4.34
N LYS A 603 -17.56 -5.86 5.04
CA LYS A 603 -18.38 -6.84 5.77
C LYS A 603 -18.52 -6.41 7.24
N GLU A 604 -19.38 -5.43 7.51
CA GLU A 604 -19.86 -5.15 8.87
C GLU A 604 -21.13 -5.96 9.20
N THR A 605 -21.48 -6.08 10.48
CA THR A 605 -22.71 -6.73 11.00
C THR A 605 -24.01 -6.24 10.34
N ARG A 606 -23.95 -5.13 9.60
CA ARG A 606 -24.81 -4.80 8.46
C ARG A 606 -23.91 -4.27 7.33
N GLY A 607 -23.81 -4.99 6.22
CA GLY A 607 -22.95 -4.58 5.10
C GLY A 607 -23.28 -3.17 4.60
N SER A 608 -22.29 -2.28 4.58
CA SER A 608 -22.37 -0.95 3.99
C SER A 608 -21.59 -0.96 2.68
N ILE A 609 -22.19 -0.49 1.59
CA ILE A 609 -21.60 -0.56 0.26
C ILE A 609 -21.69 0.80 -0.43
N ARG A 610 -20.55 1.35 -0.86
CA ARG A 610 -20.43 2.60 -1.64
C ARG A 610 -20.69 2.30 -3.12
N ALA A 611 -21.57 3.05 -3.79
CA ALA A 611 -22.17 2.62 -5.06
C ALA A 611 -22.39 3.72 -6.12
N CYS A 612 -22.19 3.34 -7.39
CA CYS A 612 -22.71 4.07 -8.57
C CYS A 612 -23.66 3.18 -9.38
N SER A 613 -24.67 3.74 -10.06
CA SER A 613 -25.65 2.97 -10.86
C SER A 613 -25.36 2.98 -12.37
N ALA A 614 -25.66 1.88 -13.09
CA ALA A 614 -25.73 1.86 -14.56
C ALA A 614 -26.77 0.90 -15.13
N GLY A 615 -27.07 1.08 -16.43
CA GLY A 615 -28.02 0.28 -17.19
C GLY A 615 -27.44 -0.97 -17.86
N VAL A 616 -28.24 -2.03 -17.95
CA VAL A 616 -27.90 -3.37 -18.50
C VAL A 616 -27.34 -3.34 -19.92
N GLU A 617 -27.86 -2.45 -20.77
CA GLU A 617 -27.51 -2.40 -22.21
C GLU A 617 -26.04 -2.03 -22.44
N TRP A 618 -25.40 -1.45 -21.43
CA TRP A 618 -24.08 -0.86 -21.51
C TRP A 618 -23.02 -1.92 -21.25
N VAL A 619 -23.20 -2.68 -20.16
CA VAL A 619 -22.33 -3.82 -19.82
C VAL A 619 -22.20 -4.77 -21.01
N GLY A 620 -23.30 -5.07 -21.71
CA GLY A 620 -23.27 -5.96 -22.88
C GLY A 620 -22.61 -5.39 -24.14
N LYS A 621 -22.57 -4.06 -24.32
CA LYS A 621 -21.92 -3.38 -25.47
C LYS A 621 -20.44 -3.10 -25.23
N THR A 622 -20.05 -2.79 -23.99
CA THR A 622 -18.65 -2.54 -23.63
C THR A 622 -17.85 -3.85 -23.61
N THR A 623 -18.43 -4.94 -23.09
CA THR A 623 -17.77 -6.27 -23.08
C THR A 623 -17.73 -6.95 -24.44
N THR A 624 -18.58 -6.57 -25.40
CA THR A 624 -18.50 -7.08 -26.77
C THR A 624 -17.54 -6.28 -27.64
N LYS A 625 -17.30 -4.98 -27.33
CA LYS A 625 -16.24 -4.18 -27.98
C LYS A 625 -14.84 -4.54 -27.51
N SER A 626 -14.67 -5.03 -26.27
CA SER A 626 -13.37 -5.55 -25.79
C SER A 626 -12.99 -6.89 -26.42
N LEU A 627 -13.93 -7.58 -27.08
CA LEU A 627 -13.72 -8.85 -27.79
C LEU A 627 -13.49 -8.71 -29.31
N GLY A 628 -13.13 -7.53 -29.80
CA GLY A 628 -12.60 -7.43 -31.17
C GLY A 628 -12.68 -6.06 -31.82
N ILE A 629 -11.52 -5.42 -32.00
CA ILE A 629 -11.24 -4.51 -33.12
C ILE A 629 -9.78 -4.70 -33.54
N PRO A 630 -9.48 -5.19 -34.76
CA PRO A 630 -8.16 -5.06 -35.33
C PRO A 630 -7.93 -3.62 -35.79
N LEU A 631 -6.83 -3.01 -35.35
CA LEU A 631 -6.31 -1.79 -35.96
C LEU A 631 -5.63 -2.17 -37.28
N SER A 632 -6.24 -1.86 -38.43
CA SER A 632 -5.49 -1.76 -39.70
C SER A 632 -6.16 -0.80 -40.70
N PRO A 633 -5.38 -0.13 -41.58
CA PRO A 633 -5.78 1.06 -42.33
C PRO A 633 -6.52 0.75 -43.64
N PRO A 634 -7.07 1.75 -44.37
CA PRO A 634 -8.13 1.51 -45.34
C PRO A 634 -7.57 1.17 -46.74
N HIS A 635 -7.95 0.03 -47.30
CA HIS A 635 -8.03 -0.14 -48.75
C HIS A 635 -9.24 -1.01 -49.17
N SER A 636 -9.80 -0.63 -50.31
CA SER A 636 -11.10 -1.01 -50.90
C SER A 636 -11.14 -2.42 -51.50
N PRO A 637 -12.35 -2.98 -51.76
CA PRO A 637 -12.53 -4.42 -51.97
C PRO A 637 -12.44 -4.84 -53.45
N ALA A 638 -11.90 -6.04 -53.70
CA ALA A 638 -12.10 -6.79 -54.93
C ALA A 638 -12.53 -8.23 -54.62
N ARG A 639 -13.52 -8.70 -55.40
CA ARG A 639 -14.27 -9.96 -55.31
C ARG A 639 -13.47 -11.18 -55.78
N THR A 640 -13.80 -12.36 -55.24
CA THR A 640 -14.09 -13.68 -55.92
C THR A 640 -14.20 -14.77 -54.82
N LEU A 641 -15.36 -15.36 -54.49
CA LEU A 641 -16.10 -16.52 -55.07
C LEU A 641 -15.41 -17.91 -55.00
N SER A 642 -16.23 -18.90 -54.58
CA SER A 642 -16.08 -20.39 -54.59
C SER A 642 -14.98 -20.98 -53.68
N GLU A 643 -15.13 -22.09 -52.95
CA GLU A 643 -16.03 -23.25 -53.00
C GLU A 643 -15.88 -24.07 -51.69
N THR A 644 -16.92 -24.75 -51.23
CA THR A 644 -16.89 -25.92 -50.31
C THR A 644 -17.47 -27.10 -51.10
N PRO A 645 -17.19 -28.41 -50.81
CA PRO A 645 -17.79 -29.08 -49.63
C PRO A 645 -17.07 -30.34 -49.06
N GLN A 646 -17.66 -30.85 -47.94
CA GLN A 646 -17.77 -32.26 -47.46
C GLN A 646 -17.00 -32.70 -46.17
N ASN A 647 -17.67 -32.54 -45.00
CA ASN A 647 -18.20 -33.53 -44.02
C ASN A 647 -17.68 -35.00 -44.01
N PRO A 648 -17.96 -35.82 -42.95
CA PRO A 648 -17.84 -35.64 -41.47
C PRO A 648 -17.27 -36.92 -40.78
N GLU A 649 -16.98 -36.91 -39.47
CA GLU A 649 -16.94 -38.16 -38.67
C GLU A 649 -17.25 -37.92 -37.18
N GLU A 650 -18.06 -38.83 -36.62
CA GLU A 650 -18.70 -38.80 -35.29
C GLU A 650 -17.92 -39.66 -34.26
N THR A 651 -17.74 -39.12 -33.03
CA THR A 651 -17.81 -39.70 -31.65
C THR A 651 -17.32 -41.14 -31.32
N PRO A 652 -16.76 -41.43 -30.11
CA PRO A 652 -17.53 -41.33 -28.85
C PRO A 652 -16.78 -40.98 -27.54
N ALA A 653 -17.64 -40.69 -26.54
CA ALA A 653 -17.36 -40.38 -25.15
C ALA A 653 -16.73 -41.54 -24.37
N ALA A 654 -15.96 -41.20 -23.33
CA ALA A 654 -15.45 -42.11 -22.31
C ALA A 654 -15.62 -41.51 -20.90
N GLU A 655 -15.76 -42.42 -19.95
CA GLU A 655 -16.46 -42.32 -18.67
C GLU A 655 -15.67 -41.73 -17.50
N LEU A 656 -16.43 -41.24 -16.51
CA LEU A 656 -16.00 -40.81 -15.18
C LEU A 656 -15.58 -42.02 -14.31
N GLY A 657 -14.42 -41.94 -13.67
CA GLY A 657 -13.98 -42.87 -12.62
C GLY A 657 -13.88 -42.16 -11.27
N GLU A 658 -14.68 -42.62 -10.30
CA GLU A 658 -14.66 -42.20 -8.89
C GLU A 658 -13.48 -42.85 -8.13
N GLY A 659 -12.82 -42.07 -7.26
CA GLY A 659 -11.83 -42.55 -6.28
C GLY A 659 -12.19 -42.04 -4.88
N PRO A 660 -12.00 -42.83 -3.80
CA PRO A 660 -12.64 -42.57 -2.51
C PRO A 660 -11.87 -41.58 -1.62
N ALA A 661 -12.57 -40.58 -1.09
CA ALA A 661 -12.08 -39.71 -0.03
C ALA A 661 -12.27 -40.37 1.35
N ILE A 662 -11.19 -40.36 2.14
CA ILE A 662 -11.11 -40.88 3.51
C ILE A 662 -11.76 -39.87 4.46
N TRP A 663 -12.76 -40.29 5.23
CA TRP A 663 -13.43 -39.48 6.25
C TRP A 663 -12.74 -39.65 7.60
N VAL A 664 -12.18 -38.57 8.16
CA VAL A 664 -11.80 -38.51 9.58
C VAL A 664 -12.94 -37.83 10.35
N LYS A 665 -13.45 -38.56 11.34
CA LYS A 665 -14.60 -38.23 12.18
C LYS A 665 -14.09 -37.65 13.50
N LEU A 666 -14.24 -36.35 13.72
CA LEU A 666 -14.13 -35.75 15.05
C LEU A 666 -15.52 -35.34 15.53
N ARG A 667 -15.89 -35.89 16.69
CA ARG A 667 -17.20 -35.82 17.34
C ARG A 667 -16.97 -35.08 18.64
N ILE A 668 -17.51 -33.88 18.80
CA ILE A 668 -17.71 -33.26 20.12
C ILE A 668 -19.16 -32.77 20.16
N ALA A 669 -19.79 -33.03 21.30
CA ALA A 669 -21.22 -33.10 21.50
C ALA A 669 -21.89 -31.73 21.75
N ASP A 670 -23.11 -31.59 21.23
CA ASP A 670 -24.12 -30.63 21.68
C ASP A 670 -24.65 -30.98 23.09
N PRO A 671 -25.23 -30.01 23.81
CA PRO A 671 -26.69 -30.05 23.93
C PRO A 671 -27.41 -28.68 23.83
N SER A 672 -28.37 -28.67 22.91
CA SER A 672 -29.75 -28.14 23.05
C SER A 672 -30.01 -26.64 23.22
N ALA A 673 -30.51 -26.00 22.16
CA ALA A 673 -31.94 -25.71 21.97
C ALA A 673 -32.20 -24.97 20.62
N ASP A 674 -33.07 -25.54 19.80
CA ASP A 674 -33.66 -24.99 18.57
C ASP A 674 -35.21 -25.05 18.77
N PRO A 675 -36.10 -24.33 18.03
CA PRO A 675 -36.05 -24.21 16.58
C PRO A 675 -36.47 -22.84 15.97
N GLY A 676 -35.91 -22.52 14.80
CA GLY A 676 -36.33 -21.32 14.06
C GLY A 676 -36.06 -21.23 12.55
N GLY A 677 -35.79 -22.33 11.84
CA GLY A 677 -36.03 -22.48 10.39
C GLY A 677 -35.23 -21.61 9.41
N LEU A 678 -34.17 -22.18 8.83
CA LEU A 678 -33.57 -21.72 7.57
C LEU A 678 -33.27 -22.92 6.65
N THR A 679 -33.88 -22.88 5.47
CA THR A 679 -33.71 -23.83 4.38
C THR A 679 -32.30 -23.73 3.78
N ARG A 680 -31.66 -24.90 3.63
CA ARG A 680 -30.37 -25.11 2.96
C ARG A 680 -30.35 -24.52 1.54
N ALA A 681 -29.40 -23.63 1.28
CA ALA A 681 -28.88 -23.37 -0.07
C ALA A 681 -27.44 -23.91 -0.14
N GLY A 682 -27.16 -24.76 -1.13
CA GLY A 682 -25.83 -25.31 -1.41
C GLY A 682 -24.81 -24.24 -1.83
N PRO A 683 -23.53 -24.62 -1.98
CA PRO A 683 -22.43 -23.67 -2.17
C PRO A 683 -22.61 -22.98 -3.52
N ARG A 684 -22.88 -21.67 -3.50
CA ARG A 684 -22.81 -20.83 -4.69
C ARG A 684 -21.37 -20.36 -4.83
N ARG A 685 -20.76 -20.59 -6.00
CA ARG A 685 -19.52 -19.93 -6.43
C ARG A 685 -19.73 -18.42 -6.31
N GLY A 686 -19.18 -17.83 -5.26
CA GLY A 686 -19.15 -16.38 -5.05
C GLY A 686 -17.96 -15.80 -5.79
N PHE A 687 -18.18 -14.70 -6.50
CA PHE A 687 -17.11 -13.84 -6.96
C PHE A 687 -16.44 -13.23 -5.72
N PHE A 688 -15.16 -13.50 -5.53
CA PHE A 688 -14.39 -13.03 -4.38
C PHE A 688 -13.96 -11.58 -4.65
N SER A 689 -14.59 -10.64 -3.96
CA SER A 689 -14.07 -9.29 -3.78
C SER A 689 -13.28 -9.25 -2.48
N GLY A 690 -12.09 -8.66 -2.47
CA GLY A 690 -11.32 -8.46 -1.24
C GLY A 690 -12.18 -7.91 -0.11
N VAL A 691 -12.03 -8.48 1.09
CA VAL A 691 -12.84 -8.19 2.28
C VAL A 691 -11.96 -7.50 3.31
N LEU A 692 -12.45 -6.40 3.89
CA LEU A 692 -11.83 -5.81 5.07
C LEU A 692 -12.25 -6.63 6.30
N VAL A 693 -11.28 -7.18 7.03
CA VAL A 693 -11.49 -7.99 8.24
C VAL A 693 -10.80 -7.31 9.42
N ILE A 694 -11.49 -7.25 10.56
CA ILE A 694 -10.88 -6.83 11.82
C ILE A 694 -10.37 -8.08 12.52
N GLY A 695 -9.05 -8.19 12.68
CA GLY A 695 -8.37 -9.32 13.33
C GLY A 695 -7.87 -8.98 14.74
N ASP A 696 -7.69 -10.02 15.56
CA ASP A 696 -7.01 -9.91 16.87
C ASP A 696 -5.50 -9.79 16.62
N ARG A 697 -4.84 -8.87 17.31
CA ARG A 697 -3.41 -8.58 17.20
C ARG A 697 -2.56 -9.43 18.16
N ARG A 698 -3.20 -10.21 19.03
CA ARG A 698 -2.52 -11.01 20.05
C ARG A 698 -1.87 -12.27 19.44
N PRO A 699 -0.63 -12.59 19.85
CA PRO A 699 0.09 -13.79 19.40
C PRO A 699 -0.52 -15.10 19.92
#